data_AF-A0A811KG21-F1
#
_entry.id   AF-A0A811KG21-F1
#
_cell.length_a   1.000
_cell.length_b   1.000
_cell.length_c   1.000
_cell.angle_alpha   90.00
_cell.angle_beta   90.00
_cell.angle_gamma   90.00
#
_symmetry.space_group_name_H-M   'P 1'
#
loop_
_entity.id
_entity.type
_entity.pdbx_description
1 polymer ?
#
loop_
_entity_poly.entity_id
_entity_poly.type
_entity_poly.pdbx_seq_one_letter_code
_entity_poly.pdbx_strand_id
1 'polypeptide(L)'
;MFICVLVHAAFTRSDSSTSGGTSLIMEDSVILPTIHEPTLAFVENSSDGLTSSSAPDLPDSDPVISELSSSRPPTDRGSVGQPDMDSLSSSSHPKQAGDVLLLRDNEQDPFSDVESVVSETEDEIEATKAKLSMLKIGQTVADDSQQYTQVVVSRPAVGVRGRSILLRANFFEIQISQNGLPIHQYHAEIHHPGMRTLDRDESRLIFWKIVEESQHIFRQRFAVAYDGGHQMYTTERLPFGETITLEAHLCLARDSSRGTQCGVTLRYTGSILLEDMSKVQRSHADGTVAPLQVLDIVVRQALTCPLYSKSKQFYSWKNSCYRLPVNGQPALNLDGGKEMWTGFFTSATLGSAWRPLLNVDVAHAAFYKPRMTCIEFLCEILNERSHGSYDRAPRQGGYNGGRGGGGRHEGISGLSADRLHLDACLSTNELRVFAEAMRSLRVRANYQKGSDRVYRVNGVRGPANVMSFPTRDEAGNEILVTVADYFAARYRPLQFPSLPCLHVGPPIRNILLPLEVCVLDAPQKYTRKLSDRQTSTIIRASAVDAQQRENNIENLCEMAGFRDDPFLKSFGLKIDTKMLETVGRVLPPPQILYGNQRQDVVTPKDGAWPVEHQRLYVPAECGSYSIFALVDPKEQPTLQKFCHFLGQKAQQMGMNFPQWPEFVRYGRNANDIEAMFRQTARECREMGRQCDLIIIVLPSKNSDYYMTIKELSDMRYGVMSQCILFKSTQRPSPATCANLVLKINMKLGGVNSRLVADQITSKYLVDRPVLILGIDVTHPTQAEERIGMPSVAAVVGNLDMMPQSYGANVKVQRRCRESVVYVTEAVRERLLAFMASTHRHPERIIVYRDGVSDGQFAEVLREELNGIRAACGMVSQDYNPPITYIVVQKRHHARIFCQNARDMVGRAKNVPPGTTVDTGIVSADGFDFYLCSHFGIQGTSRPARYHVLWDDNGFNADDLQAMTYHLCYTYGRCARSVSIPAPVYYADLVANRARCHLKRHIADLRVDGNGPSGANRMNQQGRQSEPNNDQVMQNFVAVTENFKQRMYFV
;
A
#
# COMPACT_ATOMS: atom_id res chain seq x y z
N MET A 1 2.79 5.60 1.13
CA MET A 1 3.28 6.84 0.45
C MET A 1 2.69 7.05 -0.97
N PHE A 2 1.40 7.41 -1.11
CA PHE A 2 0.84 8.05 -2.32
C PHE A 2 -0.29 9.02 -1.87
N ILE A 3 -0.57 10.07 -2.68
CA ILE A 3 -1.33 11.30 -2.36
C ILE A 3 -0.44 12.42 -1.79
N CYS A 4 0.27 13.09 -2.71
CA CYS A 4 0.84 14.44 -2.52
C CYS A 4 1.32 14.99 -3.89
N VAL A 5 0.38 15.51 -4.70
CA VAL A 5 0.51 16.52 -5.78
C VAL A 5 -0.71 16.40 -6.70
N LEU A 6 -1.63 17.38 -6.58
CA LEU A 6 -2.30 18.09 -7.69
C LEU A 6 -3.25 19.14 -7.08
N VAL A 7 -2.68 20.28 -6.68
CA VAL A 7 -3.43 21.45 -6.18
C VAL A 7 -2.85 22.71 -6.83
N HIS A 8 -3.44 23.13 -7.95
CA HIS A 8 -3.62 24.53 -8.39
C HIS A 8 -4.13 24.57 -9.83
N ALA A 9 -5.34 25.14 -10.04
CA ALA A 9 -5.78 25.95 -11.19
C ALA A 9 -7.31 25.91 -11.36
N ALA A 10 -8.05 26.68 -10.54
CA ALA A 10 -9.36 27.30 -10.88
C ALA A 10 -9.99 28.01 -9.65
N PHE A 11 -10.51 29.22 -9.90
CA PHE A 11 -11.38 30.11 -9.09
C PHE A 11 -10.78 31.35 -8.44
N THR A 12 -11.64 32.39 -8.33
CA THR A 12 -11.38 33.85 -8.33
C THR A 12 -10.93 34.38 -9.70
N ARG A 13 -11.49 35.46 -10.29
CA ARG A 13 -12.58 36.42 -9.92
C ARG A 13 -13.29 36.86 -11.23
N SER A 14 -14.63 36.83 -11.35
CA SER A 14 -15.62 37.92 -11.15
C SER A 14 -15.62 39.09 -12.16
N ASP A 15 -16.61 39.06 -13.05
CA ASP A 15 -17.45 40.15 -13.61
C ASP A 15 -16.85 41.47 -14.19
N SER A 16 -17.11 41.71 -15.48
CA SER A 16 -17.61 42.99 -16.00
C SER A 16 -18.29 42.85 -17.38
N SER A 17 -19.30 43.72 -17.62
CA SER A 17 -20.15 43.93 -18.82
C SER A 17 -19.42 43.99 -20.19
N THR A 18 -20.01 43.66 -21.37
CA THR A 18 -21.12 44.39 -22.06
C THR A 18 -21.69 43.71 -23.33
N SER A 19 -22.98 43.99 -23.66
CA SER A 19 -23.62 44.17 -25.00
C SER A 19 -23.66 43.10 -26.13
N GLY A 20 -24.83 42.96 -26.79
CA GLY A 20 -25.12 42.19 -28.03
C GLY A 20 -25.79 40.83 -27.78
N GLY A 21 -26.84 40.34 -28.47
CA GLY A 21 -27.37 40.59 -29.84
C GLY A 21 -26.97 39.41 -30.76
N THR A 22 -27.84 38.64 -31.44
CA THR A 22 -29.28 38.80 -31.76
C THR A 22 -29.98 37.45 -32.10
N SER A 23 -31.27 37.34 -31.76
CA SER A 23 -32.39 36.55 -32.35
C SER A 23 -32.21 35.46 -33.43
N LEU A 24 -32.91 34.31 -33.25
CA LEU A 24 -33.75 33.51 -34.20
C LEU A 24 -34.15 32.22 -33.45
N ILE A 25 -35.38 31.92 -33.01
CA ILE A 25 -36.77 31.94 -33.55
C ILE A 25 -37.13 30.69 -34.39
N MET A 26 -38.01 29.89 -33.77
CA MET A 26 -39.05 28.93 -34.25
C MET A 26 -39.14 27.83 -33.16
N GLU A 27 -40.09 27.84 -32.23
CA GLU A 27 -41.55 27.70 -32.38
C GLU A 27 -41.96 26.44 -33.15
N ASP A 28 -42.59 25.50 -32.45
CA ASP A 28 -43.97 25.15 -32.79
C ASP A 28 -44.75 24.58 -31.58
N SER A 29 -46.07 24.41 -31.75
CA SER A 29 -47.06 24.18 -30.68
C SER A 29 -48.22 23.27 -31.16
N VAL A 30 -49.35 22.97 -30.49
CA VAL A 30 -50.09 23.49 -29.32
C VAL A 30 -50.73 22.28 -28.56
N ILE A 31 -51.60 22.55 -27.56
CA ILE A 31 -52.82 21.79 -27.16
C ILE A 31 -52.82 21.16 -25.75
N LEU A 32 -53.66 21.75 -24.88
CA LEU A 32 -54.43 21.08 -23.83
C LEU A 32 -55.90 20.96 -24.31
N PRO A 33 -56.66 19.98 -23.80
CA PRO A 33 -57.95 20.31 -23.19
C PRO A 33 -58.19 19.62 -21.83
N THR A 34 -59.34 19.90 -21.23
CA THR A 34 -59.66 19.70 -19.79
C THR A 34 -60.96 18.88 -19.63
N ILE A 35 -61.39 18.59 -18.37
CA ILE A 35 -62.80 18.42 -17.87
C ILE A 35 -63.25 17.02 -17.32
N HIS A 36 -63.87 17.06 -16.12
CA HIS A 36 -64.69 16.11 -15.29
C HIS A 36 -64.17 14.69 -14.92
N GLU A 37 -64.12 14.25 -13.64
CA GLU A 37 -65.17 14.03 -12.59
C GLU A 37 -66.24 12.96 -12.94
N PRO A 38 -66.78 12.16 -11.97
CA PRO A 38 -67.12 12.50 -10.55
C PRO A 38 -66.73 11.42 -9.48
N THR A 39 -67.25 11.34 -8.23
CA THR A 39 -67.46 12.27 -7.07
C THR A 39 -68.16 11.47 -5.94
N LEU A 40 -67.86 11.73 -4.64
CA LEU A 40 -68.64 11.52 -3.37
C LEU A 40 -67.61 11.47 -2.20
N ALA A 41 -67.49 12.39 -1.22
CA ALA A 41 -68.44 13.05 -0.29
C ALA A 41 -68.94 12.12 0.85
N PHE A 42 -69.08 12.51 2.13
CA PHE A 42 -68.95 13.82 2.84
C PHE A 42 -67.81 13.74 3.93
N VAL A 43 -67.59 14.55 4.99
CA VAL A 43 -68.36 15.57 5.77
C VAL A 43 -67.40 16.64 6.34
N GLU A 44 -67.91 17.71 6.96
CA GLU A 44 -67.16 18.92 7.40
C GLU A 44 -66.77 18.93 8.90
N ASN A 45 -65.75 19.72 9.29
CA ASN A 45 -65.98 21.03 9.97
C ASN A 45 -64.74 21.90 10.32
N SER A 46 -65.05 23.20 10.48
CA SER A 46 -64.33 24.40 10.97
C SER A 46 -63.65 24.31 12.37
N SER A 47 -62.79 25.24 12.86
CA SER A 47 -62.11 26.45 12.31
C SER A 47 -61.06 27.03 13.33
N ASP A 48 -60.43 28.15 12.96
CA ASP A 48 -59.35 28.95 13.60
C ASP A 48 -59.44 29.38 15.09
N GLY A 49 -58.26 29.78 15.64
CA GLY A 49 -58.07 30.64 16.84
C GLY A 49 -56.76 30.29 17.60
N LEU A 50 -55.68 31.09 17.69
CA LEU A 50 -55.41 32.50 18.06
C LEU A 50 -55.03 32.75 19.56
N THR A 51 -53.71 32.93 19.77
CA THR A 51 -53.02 33.91 20.66
C THR A 51 -53.23 33.98 22.19
N SER A 52 -52.09 33.83 22.92
CA SER A 52 -51.70 34.58 24.16
C SER A 52 -52.47 34.25 25.47
N SER A 53 -52.07 34.62 26.71
CA SER A 53 -50.94 35.43 27.24
C SER A 53 -50.60 35.07 28.73
N SER A 54 -49.60 35.75 29.32
CA SER A 54 -49.48 36.23 30.72
C SER A 54 -49.36 35.28 31.95
N ALA A 55 -48.41 35.63 32.84
CA ALA A 55 -48.37 35.31 34.30
C ALA A 55 -49.08 36.44 35.12
N PRO A 56 -48.98 36.68 36.47
CA PRO A 56 -47.81 36.48 37.37
C PRO A 56 -48.06 36.20 38.90
N ASP A 57 -46.95 36.18 39.68
CA ASP A 57 -46.69 36.65 41.07
C ASP A 57 -47.41 36.18 42.39
N LEU A 58 -46.58 35.59 43.29
CA LEU A 58 -46.31 35.94 44.73
C LEU A 58 -47.40 35.79 45.85
N PRO A 59 -47.09 35.90 47.19
CA PRO A 59 -45.81 35.89 47.96
C PRO A 59 -45.80 34.95 49.25
N ASP A 60 -44.85 35.20 50.17
CA ASP A 60 -44.84 34.98 51.66
C ASP A 60 -44.38 33.65 52.33
N SER A 61 -43.90 33.63 53.62
CA SER A 61 -42.73 34.32 54.24
C SER A 61 -42.43 33.92 55.74
N ASP A 62 -41.32 33.20 56.02
CA ASP A 62 -40.53 33.12 57.29
C ASP A 62 -41.26 32.85 58.66
N PRO A 63 -40.68 32.95 59.91
CA PRO A 63 -39.28 33.15 60.40
C PRO A 63 -38.79 32.19 61.56
N VAL A 64 -37.64 32.56 62.20
CA VAL A 64 -37.11 32.16 63.55
C VAL A 64 -36.28 30.84 63.62
N ILE A 65 -34.93 30.81 63.72
CA ILE A 65 -33.95 31.30 64.76
C ILE A 65 -33.97 30.40 66.03
N SER A 66 -32.89 29.97 66.72
CA SER A 66 -31.43 30.28 66.84
C SER A 66 -30.61 28.95 66.99
N GLU A 67 -29.31 28.76 67.30
CA GLU A 67 -27.95 29.41 67.33
C GLU A 67 -26.92 28.27 67.66
N LEU A 68 -25.57 28.30 67.80
CA LEU A 68 -24.38 29.20 67.73
C LEU A 68 -23.13 28.26 67.50
N SER A 69 -21.80 28.54 67.59
CA SER A 69 -20.89 29.69 67.78
C SER A 69 -19.46 29.37 67.26
N SER A 70 -18.58 30.39 67.14
CA SER A 70 -17.10 30.40 67.38
C SER A 70 -16.13 29.32 66.81
N SER A 71 -14.95 29.63 66.25
CA SER A 71 -14.29 30.89 65.80
C SER A 71 -12.94 30.62 65.06
N ARG A 72 -12.38 31.63 64.35
CA ARG A 72 -11.04 31.68 63.68
C ARG A 72 -10.13 32.76 64.36
N PRO A 73 -8.92 33.17 63.89
CA PRO A 73 -7.78 32.57 63.13
C PRO A 73 -6.49 32.61 64.04
N PRO A 74 -5.23 33.07 63.72
CA PRO A 74 -4.40 33.24 62.48
C PRO A 74 -2.89 32.76 62.60
N THR A 75 -2.06 33.13 61.60
CA THR A 75 -0.57 33.41 61.49
C THR A 75 0.41 33.09 62.66
N ASP A 76 1.70 32.72 62.48
CA ASP A 76 2.73 33.26 61.53
C ASP A 76 3.93 32.28 61.19
N ARG A 77 5.15 32.78 60.88
CA ARG A 77 6.28 32.12 60.14
C ARG A 77 7.42 31.42 60.95
N GLY A 78 8.13 30.48 60.27
CA GLY A 78 9.58 30.16 60.42
C GLY A 78 9.98 29.00 61.35
N SER A 79 11.18 28.38 61.30
CA SER A 79 12.27 28.37 60.29
C SER A 79 13.39 27.35 60.62
N VAL A 80 13.92 26.61 59.62
CA VAL A 80 15.27 25.96 59.50
C VAL A 80 15.77 24.95 60.58
N GLY A 81 16.27 23.78 60.14
CA GLY A 81 17.11 22.88 60.98
C GLY A 81 17.55 21.55 60.32
N GLN A 82 18.87 21.39 60.11
CA GLN A 82 19.62 20.12 59.90
C GLN A 82 20.52 19.89 61.17
N PRO A 83 21.34 18.82 61.39
CA PRO A 83 21.93 17.88 60.41
C PRO A 83 22.21 16.40 60.87
N ASP A 84 22.95 15.66 60.01
CA ASP A 84 24.03 14.65 60.23
C ASP A 84 23.90 13.27 60.96
N MET A 85 24.19 12.21 60.15
CA MET A 85 25.27 11.19 60.25
C MET A 85 25.37 10.04 61.31
N ASP A 86 25.82 8.89 60.78
CA ASP A 86 26.77 7.87 61.32
C ASP A 86 26.45 6.78 62.40
N SER A 87 26.35 5.53 61.92
CA SER A 87 27.35 4.43 62.12
C SER A 87 27.07 3.13 62.96
N LEU A 88 27.65 2.01 62.45
CA LEU A 88 28.31 0.84 63.12
C LEU A 88 27.56 -0.39 63.76
N SER A 89 27.90 -1.59 63.22
CA SER A 89 28.23 -2.87 63.93
C SER A 89 27.10 -3.80 64.50
N SER A 90 27.24 -5.12 64.76
CA SER A 90 28.12 -6.23 64.23
C SER A 90 27.76 -7.65 64.82
N SER A 91 28.29 -8.74 64.23
CA SER A 91 28.50 -10.12 64.81
C SER A 91 27.25 -11.06 65.01
N SER A 92 27.31 -12.40 65.15
CA SER A 92 28.37 -13.46 65.00
C SER A 92 27.81 -14.94 64.84
N HIS A 93 28.73 -15.92 64.65
CA HIS A 93 28.65 -17.41 64.41
C HIS A 93 28.06 -18.31 65.56
N PRO A 94 28.01 -19.71 65.56
CA PRO A 94 28.86 -20.74 64.86
C PRO A 94 28.39 -22.23 64.55
N LYS A 95 29.22 -22.97 63.75
CA LYS A 95 29.57 -24.46 63.77
C LYS A 95 28.49 -25.54 63.37
N GLN A 96 28.77 -26.82 63.02
CA GLN A 96 30.01 -27.67 62.90
C GLN A 96 29.94 -28.82 61.81
N ALA A 97 30.98 -29.69 61.73
CA ALA A 97 31.35 -30.72 60.71
C ALA A 97 30.58 -32.10 60.75
N GLY A 98 30.84 -33.15 59.94
CA GLY A 98 31.85 -33.46 58.87
C GLY A 98 31.81 -34.93 58.34
N ASP A 99 32.84 -35.35 57.55
CA ASP A 99 33.29 -36.75 57.23
C ASP A 99 32.43 -37.64 56.24
N VAL A 100 32.92 -38.60 55.40
CA VAL A 100 34.28 -39.19 55.13
C VAL A 100 34.40 -40.05 53.80
N LEU A 101 35.55 -40.00 53.07
CA LEU A 101 36.23 -41.01 52.15
C LEU A 101 35.53 -41.61 50.88
N LEU A 102 36.18 -42.11 49.77
CA LEU A 102 37.56 -42.10 49.20
C LEU A 102 37.64 -42.62 47.71
N LEU A 103 38.55 -42.04 46.87
CA LEU A 103 39.37 -42.63 45.74
C LEU A 103 38.65 -43.26 44.51
N ARG A 104 39.19 -43.32 43.26
CA ARG A 104 40.41 -42.83 42.53
C ARG A 104 40.13 -42.87 40.99
N ASP A 105 40.98 -42.57 40.00
CA ASP A 105 42.43 -42.24 39.86
C ASP A 105 42.72 -41.50 38.51
N ASN A 106 43.94 -40.95 38.34
CA ASN A 106 44.62 -40.55 37.07
C ASN A 106 43.94 -39.54 36.08
N GLU A 107 44.66 -38.64 35.37
CA GLU A 107 46.10 -38.35 35.31
C GLU A 107 46.44 -36.90 34.85
N GLN A 108 47.52 -36.34 35.43
CA GLN A 108 48.42 -35.26 34.95
C GLN A 108 47.95 -33.79 34.71
N ASP A 109 48.67 -32.91 35.42
CA ASP A 109 48.78 -31.43 35.36
C ASP A 109 49.72 -31.00 34.17
N PRO A 110 49.84 -29.71 33.75
CA PRO A 110 50.28 -28.61 34.63
C PRO A 110 49.60 -27.23 34.47
N PHE A 111 49.51 -26.50 35.60
CA PHE A 111 49.93 -25.10 35.84
C PHE A 111 50.10 -24.11 34.66
N SER A 112 49.71 -22.83 34.76
CA SER A 112 48.95 -22.07 35.77
C SER A 112 48.63 -20.65 35.24
N ASP A 113 47.79 -19.88 35.96
CA ASP A 113 47.93 -18.44 36.29
C ASP A 113 46.63 -17.61 36.24
N VAL A 114 46.67 -16.49 37.00
CA VAL A 114 45.74 -15.34 37.06
C VAL A 114 44.43 -15.54 37.84
N GLU A 115 44.25 -14.67 38.84
CA GLU A 115 43.10 -14.62 39.76
C GLU A 115 41.99 -13.66 39.27
N SER A 116 40.84 -13.75 39.98
CA SER A 116 40.00 -12.64 40.45
C SER A 116 38.73 -12.20 39.68
N VAL A 117 37.79 -11.71 40.51
CA VAL A 117 36.54 -10.98 40.23
C VAL A 117 35.42 -11.74 39.49
N VAL A 118 34.42 -12.17 40.29
CA VAL A 118 33.02 -12.28 39.86
C VAL A 118 32.21 -11.26 40.66
N SER A 119 31.48 -10.39 39.97
CA SER A 119 30.51 -9.46 40.56
C SER A 119 29.36 -9.24 39.59
N GLU A 120 28.42 -10.20 39.55
CA GLU A 120 27.17 -10.08 38.78
C GLU A 120 26.30 -8.96 39.37
N THR A 121 25.66 -8.16 38.52
CA THR A 121 24.87 -7.00 38.96
C THR A 121 23.39 -7.33 39.11
N GLU A 122 22.68 -6.58 39.96
CA GLU A 122 21.26 -6.82 40.26
C GLU A 122 20.36 -6.75 39.00
N ASP A 123 20.75 -5.96 38.00
CA ASP A 123 20.11 -5.88 36.67
C ASP A 123 20.00 -7.25 35.97
N GLU A 124 21.02 -8.11 36.08
CA GLU A 124 21.01 -9.44 35.43
C GLU A 124 20.09 -10.42 36.16
N ILE A 125 19.98 -10.28 37.49
CA ILE A 125 19.03 -11.03 38.32
C ILE A 125 17.60 -10.60 38.00
N GLU A 126 17.34 -9.30 37.84
CA GLU A 126 16.01 -8.79 37.47
C GLU A 126 15.63 -9.16 36.02
N ALA A 127 16.55 -9.06 35.06
CA ALA A 127 16.35 -9.56 33.70
C ALA A 127 16.05 -11.07 33.65
N THR A 128 16.65 -11.85 34.57
CA THR A 128 16.41 -13.29 34.69
C THR A 128 15.06 -13.61 35.36
N LYS A 129 14.66 -12.85 36.40
CA LYS A 129 13.30 -12.90 36.96
C LYS A 129 12.23 -12.58 35.90
N ALA A 130 12.47 -11.59 35.04
CA ALA A 130 11.57 -11.24 33.94
C ALA A 130 11.43 -12.38 32.90
N LYS A 131 12.52 -13.08 32.54
CA LYS A 131 12.44 -14.28 31.70
C LYS A 131 11.62 -15.40 32.36
N LEU A 132 11.80 -15.62 33.66
CA LEU A 132 11.07 -16.64 34.42
C LEU A 132 9.57 -16.33 34.58
N SER A 133 9.17 -15.05 34.66
CA SER A 133 7.75 -14.68 34.67
C SER A 133 7.09 -14.94 33.30
N MET A 134 7.76 -14.60 32.20
CA MET A 134 7.27 -14.91 30.84
C MET A 134 7.12 -16.41 30.59
N LEU A 135 8.04 -17.24 31.09
CA LEU A 135 7.93 -18.70 31.02
C LEU A 135 6.70 -19.25 31.77
N LYS A 136 6.33 -18.66 32.93
CA LYS A 136 5.12 -19.06 33.66
C LYS A 136 3.84 -18.60 32.97
N ILE A 137 3.80 -17.38 32.44
CA ILE A 137 2.66 -16.88 31.64
C ILE A 137 2.41 -17.81 30.44
N GLY A 138 3.47 -18.29 29.79
CA GLY A 138 3.38 -19.25 28.68
C GLY A 138 2.73 -20.60 29.01
N GLN A 139 2.60 -20.97 30.28
CA GLN A 139 1.86 -22.19 30.68
C GLN A 139 0.36 -21.91 30.87
N THR A 140 -0.03 -20.75 31.39
CA THR A 140 -1.45 -20.36 31.56
C THR A 140 -2.15 -20.16 30.22
N VAL A 141 -1.41 -19.73 29.18
CA VAL A 141 -1.91 -19.51 27.81
C VAL A 141 -2.38 -20.80 27.10
N ALA A 142 -2.13 -21.99 27.67
CA ALA A 142 -2.55 -23.26 27.09
C ALA A 142 -4.10 -23.43 27.07
N ASP A 143 -4.80 -23.03 28.14
CA ASP A 143 -6.26 -23.19 28.24
C ASP A 143 -7.03 -22.15 27.38
N ASP A 144 -6.47 -20.95 27.22
CA ASP A 144 -7.03 -19.89 26.34
C ASP A 144 -7.01 -20.25 24.84
N SER A 145 -6.37 -21.36 24.46
CA SER A 145 -6.17 -21.76 23.06
C SER A 145 -7.46 -21.96 22.25
N GLN A 146 -8.60 -22.25 22.91
CA GLN A 146 -9.90 -22.36 22.25
C GLN A 146 -10.54 -20.99 21.93
N GLN A 147 -10.21 -19.94 22.70
CA GLN A 147 -10.95 -18.67 22.69
C GLN A 147 -10.75 -17.86 21.39
N TYR A 148 -9.64 -18.08 20.68
CA TYR A 148 -9.29 -17.38 19.44
C TYR A 148 -9.81 -18.05 18.16
N THR A 149 -10.65 -19.08 18.27
CA THR A 149 -11.20 -19.81 17.11
C THR A 149 -12.30 -19.05 16.35
N GLN A 150 -12.97 -18.10 17.00
CA GLN A 150 -13.99 -17.24 16.38
C GLN A 150 -13.36 -15.91 15.90
N VAL A 151 -12.92 -15.89 14.64
CA VAL A 151 -11.97 -14.92 14.08
C VAL A 151 -12.51 -13.48 13.93
N VAL A 152 -13.83 -13.27 13.96
CA VAL A 152 -14.47 -11.97 13.75
C VAL A 152 -15.62 -11.82 14.75
N VAL A 153 -15.74 -10.64 15.37
CA VAL A 153 -16.85 -10.32 16.27
C VAL A 153 -18.14 -10.21 15.46
N SER A 154 -19.24 -10.77 15.97
CA SER A 154 -20.56 -10.66 15.33
C SER A 154 -21.05 -9.21 15.32
N ARG A 155 -21.69 -8.80 14.21
CA ARG A 155 -22.24 -7.45 14.05
C ARG A 155 -23.30 -7.15 15.14
N PRO A 156 -23.12 -6.13 16.00
CA PRO A 156 -24.05 -5.87 17.11
C PRO A 156 -25.37 -5.26 16.64
N ALA A 157 -25.32 -4.42 15.61
CA ALA A 157 -26.46 -3.82 14.93
C ALA A 157 -26.04 -3.29 13.54
N VAL A 158 -27.02 -2.92 12.72
CA VAL A 158 -26.79 -1.97 11.61
C VAL A 158 -26.90 -0.55 12.18
N GLY A 159 -26.00 0.35 11.79
CA GLY A 159 -26.07 1.74 12.24
C GLY A 159 -27.23 2.52 11.60
N VAL A 160 -27.69 3.56 12.30
CA VAL A 160 -28.81 4.43 11.91
C VAL A 160 -28.44 5.91 11.83
N ARG A 161 -27.27 6.33 12.35
CA ARG A 161 -26.81 7.72 12.37
C ARG A 161 -26.43 8.22 10.96
N GLY A 162 -26.69 9.50 10.69
CA GLY A 162 -26.42 10.13 9.39
C GLY A 162 -27.62 10.08 8.43
N ARG A 163 -27.60 10.90 7.38
CA ARG A 163 -28.69 10.93 6.40
C ARG A 163 -28.63 9.70 5.48
N SER A 164 -29.78 9.11 5.14
CA SER A 164 -29.82 8.05 4.12
C SER A 164 -29.32 8.54 2.76
N ILE A 165 -28.70 7.64 2.00
CA ILE A 165 -28.27 7.83 0.62
C ILE A 165 -28.46 6.51 -0.16
N LEU A 166 -29.05 6.60 -1.34
CA LEU A 166 -29.24 5.46 -2.24
C LEU A 166 -28.03 5.28 -3.15
N LEU A 167 -27.50 4.06 -3.19
CA LEU A 167 -26.19 3.74 -3.75
C LEU A 167 -26.24 2.51 -4.67
N ARG A 168 -25.34 2.47 -5.64
CA ARG A 168 -25.02 1.29 -6.44
C ARG A 168 -23.59 0.86 -6.13
N ALA A 169 -23.36 -0.43 -5.97
CA ALA A 169 -22.05 -0.99 -5.70
C ALA A 169 -21.64 -1.98 -6.80
N ASN A 170 -20.35 -2.06 -7.13
CA ASN A 170 -19.83 -2.89 -8.24
C ASN A 170 -19.79 -4.40 -7.95
N PHE A 171 -20.85 -4.90 -7.33
CA PHE A 171 -21.11 -6.28 -6.97
C PHE A 171 -22.35 -6.72 -7.73
N PHE A 172 -22.33 -7.90 -8.34
CA PHE A 172 -23.43 -8.46 -9.12
C PHE A 172 -23.86 -9.76 -8.45
N GLU A 173 -25.16 -9.99 -8.25
CA GLU A 173 -25.64 -11.19 -7.55
C GLU A 173 -25.41 -12.47 -8.37
N ILE A 174 -24.95 -13.53 -7.71
CA ILE A 174 -24.80 -14.87 -8.29
C ILE A 174 -26.02 -15.70 -7.88
N GLN A 175 -26.99 -15.82 -8.77
CA GLN A 175 -28.17 -16.65 -8.59
C GLN A 175 -27.81 -18.12 -8.83
N ILE A 176 -28.01 -18.96 -7.82
CA ILE A 176 -27.91 -20.42 -7.92
C ILE A 176 -29.31 -20.94 -8.24
N SER A 177 -29.44 -21.66 -9.37
CA SER A 177 -30.75 -22.07 -9.93
C SER A 177 -31.09 -23.55 -9.73
N GLN A 178 -30.16 -24.34 -9.17
CA GLN A 178 -30.33 -25.76 -8.90
C GLN A 178 -29.95 -26.06 -7.45
N ASN A 179 -30.95 -26.06 -6.56
CA ASN A 179 -30.78 -26.47 -5.18
C ASN A 179 -30.37 -27.96 -5.11
N GLY A 180 -29.55 -28.32 -4.13
CA GLY A 180 -29.06 -29.68 -3.92
C GLY A 180 -28.02 -30.20 -4.93
N LEU A 181 -27.58 -29.42 -5.93
CA LEU A 181 -26.59 -29.88 -6.92
C LEU A 181 -25.19 -30.05 -6.27
N PRO A 182 -24.63 -31.27 -6.22
CA PRO A 182 -23.29 -31.49 -5.71
C PRO A 182 -22.23 -31.16 -6.78
N ILE A 183 -21.30 -30.27 -6.46
CA ILE A 183 -20.13 -30.03 -7.29
C ILE A 183 -19.00 -30.97 -6.84
N HIS A 184 -18.62 -31.88 -7.72
CA HIS A 184 -17.56 -32.85 -7.51
C HIS A 184 -16.19 -32.21 -7.72
N GLN A 185 -15.28 -32.38 -6.76
CA GLN A 185 -13.92 -31.83 -6.78
C GLN A 185 -12.89 -32.91 -7.12
N TYR A 186 -11.87 -32.51 -7.89
CA TYR A 186 -10.72 -33.33 -8.24
C TYR A 186 -9.42 -32.53 -8.09
N HIS A 187 -8.38 -33.21 -7.61
CA HIS A 187 -7.01 -32.75 -7.74
C HIS A 187 -6.49 -33.13 -9.13
N ALA A 188 -5.97 -32.15 -9.88
CA ALA A 188 -5.40 -32.34 -11.20
C ALA A 188 -3.88 -32.13 -11.18
N GLU A 189 -3.13 -33.11 -11.68
CA GLU A 189 -1.67 -33.06 -11.79
C GLU A 189 -1.27 -33.19 -13.26
N ILE A 190 -0.61 -32.16 -13.82
CA ILE A 190 -0.24 -32.10 -15.23
C ILE A 190 1.18 -32.62 -15.41
N HIS A 191 1.34 -33.66 -16.22
CA HIS A 191 2.61 -34.34 -16.48
C HIS A 191 3.17 -33.95 -17.85
N HIS A 192 4.46 -33.65 -17.90
CA HIS A 192 5.19 -33.26 -19.11
C HIS A 192 6.58 -33.94 -19.12
N PRO A 193 6.99 -34.60 -20.23
CA PRO A 193 8.13 -35.53 -20.23
C PRO A 193 9.49 -34.83 -20.17
N GLY A 194 9.59 -33.58 -20.63
CA GLY A 194 10.77 -32.75 -20.37
C GLY A 194 10.73 -32.18 -18.95
N MET A 195 11.82 -32.30 -18.19
CA MET A 195 11.98 -31.76 -16.82
C MET A 195 12.01 -30.22 -16.78
N ARG A 196 10.93 -29.56 -17.22
CA ARG A 196 10.75 -28.10 -17.28
C ARG A 196 9.48 -27.69 -16.55
N THR A 197 9.51 -26.55 -15.88
CA THR A 197 8.29 -25.95 -15.34
C THR A 197 7.39 -25.43 -16.46
N LEU A 198 6.13 -25.87 -16.41
CA LEU A 198 5.00 -25.33 -17.17
C LEU A 198 4.57 -23.99 -16.54
N ASP A 199 4.00 -23.10 -17.34
CA ASP A 199 3.15 -22.02 -16.81
C ASP A 199 1.66 -22.42 -16.84
N ARG A 200 0.79 -21.62 -16.19
CA ARG A 200 -0.64 -21.95 -16.09
C ARG A 200 -1.36 -22.00 -17.44
N ASP A 201 -0.84 -21.34 -18.47
CA ASP A 201 -1.46 -21.34 -19.79
C ASP A 201 -1.05 -22.61 -20.57
N GLU A 202 0.20 -23.07 -20.42
CA GLU A 202 0.61 -24.41 -20.87
C GLU A 202 -0.18 -25.52 -20.16
N SER A 203 -0.36 -25.43 -18.84
CA SER A 203 -1.16 -26.40 -18.08
C SER A 203 -2.61 -26.48 -18.55
N ARG A 204 -3.24 -25.33 -18.88
CA ARG A 204 -4.58 -25.28 -19.50
C ARG A 204 -4.60 -25.85 -20.90
N LEU A 205 -3.59 -25.60 -21.72
CA LEU A 205 -3.51 -26.14 -23.08
C LEU A 205 -3.43 -27.68 -23.07
N ILE A 206 -2.63 -28.26 -22.16
CA ILE A 206 -2.57 -29.72 -21.97
C ILE A 206 -3.92 -30.25 -21.47
N PHE A 207 -4.44 -29.69 -20.37
CA PHE A 207 -5.71 -30.14 -19.77
C PHE A 207 -6.88 -30.11 -20.76
N TRP A 208 -7.11 -28.98 -21.42
CA TRP A 208 -8.25 -28.84 -22.32
C TRP A 208 -8.10 -29.64 -23.62
N LYS A 209 -6.88 -30.00 -24.02
CA LYS A 209 -6.66 -30.95 -25.12
C LYS A 209 -7.02 -32.38 -24.71
N ILE A 210 -6.66 -32.79 -23.50
CA ILE A 210 -7.06 -34.09 -22.95
C ILE A 210 -8.59 -34.17 -22.77
N VAL A 211 -9.25 -33.09 -22.34
CA VAL A 211 -10.72 -33.00 -22.26
C VAL A 211 -11.39 -33.10 -23.64
N GLU A 212 -10.79 -32.52 -24.68
CA GLU A 212 -11.29 -32.60 -26.06
C GLU A 212 -11.22 -34.03 -26.63
N GLU A 213 -10.18 -34.80 -26.28
CA GLU A 213 -9.94 -36.16 -26.79
C GLU A 213 -10.62 -37.24 -25.92
N SER A 214 -10.72 -37.04 -24.60
CA SER A 214 -11.25 -38.02 -23.64
C SER A 214 -12.76 -37.90 -23.40
N GLN A 215 -13.55 -37.70 -24.46
CA GLN A 215 -15.00 -37.42 -24.38
C GLN A 215 -15.82 -38.53 -23.70
N HIS A 216 -15.31 -39.75 -23.67
CA HIS A 216 -15.91 -40.88 -22.95
C HIS A 216 -15.93 -40.66 -21.41
N ILE A 217 -14.93 -39.94 -20.88
CA ILE A 217 -14.92 -39.39 -19.51
C ILE A 217 -15.69 -38.07 -19.48
N PHE A 218 -15.32 -37.11 -20.35
CA PHE A 218 -15.82 -35.73 -20.34
C PHE A 218 -17.05 -35.51 -21.22
N ARG A 219 -18.14 -36.25 -20.94
CA ARG A 219 -19.40 -36.20 -21.71
C ARG A 219 -19.95 -34.78 -21.89
N GLN A 220 -19.83 -33.94 -20.86
CA GLN A 220 -20.27 -32.55 -20.85
C GLN A 220 -19.08 -31.59 -20.64
N ARG A 221 -18.34 -31.24 -21.70
CA ARG A 221 -17.14 -30.37 -21.61
C ARG A 221 -17.33 -28.98 -20.96
N PHE A 222 -18.57 -28.47 -20.92
CA PHE A 222 -18.91 -27.20 -20.26
C PHE A 222 -19.32 -27.37 -18.79
N ALA A 223 -19.57 -28.61 -18.34
CA ALA A 223 -19.74 -28.97 -16.94
C ALA A 223 -18.39 -29.30 -16.26
N VAL A 224 -17.30 -28.70 -16.74
CA VAL A 224 -15.92 -28.86 -16.25
C VAL A 224 -15.32 -27.47 -16.01
N ALA A 225 -14.71 -27.26 -14.84
CA ALA A 225 -13.94 -26.06 -14.55
C ALA A 225 -12.57 -26.42 -13.95
N TYR A 226 -11.51 -25.69 -14.31
CA TYR A 226 -10.12 -25.95 -13.93
C TYR A 226 -9.30 -24.66 -13.82
N ASP A 227 -8.62 -24.45 -12.69
CA ASP A 227 -7.92 -23.19 -12.38
C ASP A 227 -6.63 -22.94 -13.21
N GLY A 228 -6.14 -23.96 -13.93
CA GLY A 228 -4.83 -23.95 -14.58
C GLY A 228 -3.66 -24.28 -13.65
N GLY A 229 -3.96 -24.78 -12.44
CA GLY A 229 -3.01 -25.30 -11.46
C GLY A 229 -3.38 -26.74 -11.10
N HIS A 230 -4.13 -26.90 -10.01
CA HIS A 230 -4.45 -28.20 -9.42
C HIS A 230 -5.93 -28.42 -9.06
N GLN A 231 -6.78 -27.41 -9.16
CA GLN A 231 -8.17 -27.50 -8.69
C GLN A 231 -9.13 -27.62 -9.87
N MET A 232 -9.86 -28.73 -9.92
CA MET A 232 -10.83 -29.06 -10.95
C MET A 232 -12.19 -29.41 -10.33
N TYR A 233 -13.28 -29.03 -11.02
CA TYR A 233 -14.66 -29.24 -10.57
C TYR A 233 -15.55 -29.73 -11.71
N THR A 234 -16.54 -30.58 -11.41
CA THR A 234 -17.61 -31.00 -12.33
C THR A 234 -18.97 -31.08 -11.64
N THR A 235 -20.08 -31.04 -12.40
CA THR A 235 -21.45 -31.18 -11.86
C THR A 235 -21.95 -32.62 -11.77
N GLU A 236 -21.27 -33.55 -12.46
CA GLU A 236 -21.49 -35.00 -12.40
C GLU A 236 -20.20 -35.68 -11.96
N ARG A 237 -20.26 -36.77 -11.19
CA ARG A 237 -19.06 -37.58 -10.90
C ARG A 237 -18.58 -38.26 -12.18
N LEU A 238 -17.31 -38.02 -12.53
CA LEU A 238 -16.70 -38.62 -13.72
C LEU A 238 -16.58 -40.15 -13.59
N PRO A 239 -16.68 -40.90 -14.71
CA PRO A 239 -16.80 -42.37 -14.70
C PRO A 239 -15.46 -43.09 -14.48
N PHE A 240 -14.83 -42.87 -13.32
CA PHE A 240 -13.67 -43.60 -12.82
C PHE A 240 -13.75 -43.78 -11.29
N GLY A 241 -12.83 -44.58 -10.73
CA GLY A 241 -12.76 -44.90 -9.30
C GLY A 241 -12.27 -43.73 -8.44
N GLU A 242 -11.05 -43.83 -7.92
CA GLU A 242 -10.40 -42.75 -7.16
C GLU A 242 -9.49 -41.88 -8.02
N THR A 243 -8.68 -42.50 -8.88
CA THR A 243 -7.70 -41.84 -9.74
C THR A 243 -7.79 -42.37 -11.18
N ILE A 244 -7.56 -41.51 -12.16
CA ILE A 244 -7.33 -41.86 -13.57
C ILE A 244 -6.15 -41.03 -14.11
N THR A 245 -5.34 -41.61 -14.99
CA THR A 245 -4.38 -40.86 -15.80
C THR A 245 -4.81 -40.91 -17.25
N LEU A 246 -4.84 -39.75 -17.90
CA LEU A 246 -5.23 -39.55 -19.30
C LEU A 246 -4.10 -38.81 -20.02
N GLU A 247 -3.91 -39.07 -21.31
CA GLU A 247 -2.82 -38.50 -22.10
C GLU A 247 -3.29 -37.94 -23.44
N ALA A 248 -2.59 -36.93 -23.95
CA ALA A 248 -2.79 -36.37 -25.28
C ALA A 248 -1.45 -35.99 -25.93
N HIS A 249 -1.43 -35.93 -27.26
CA HIS A 249 -0.28 -35.46 -28.02
C HIS A 249 -0.53 -34.04 -28.53
N LEU A 250 0.32 -33.08 -28.14
CA LEU A 250 0.19 -31.68 -28.54
C LEU A 250 1.53 -30.99 -28.80
N CYS A 251 1.50 -29.92 -29.61
CA CYS A 251 2.67 -29.10 -29.92
C CYS A 251 2.71 -27.88 -29.00
N LEU A 252 3.46 -27.95 -27.89
CA LEU A 252 3.71 -26.78 -27.05
C LEU A 252 4.78 -25.89 -27.68
N ALA A 253 4.56 -24.58 -27.72
CA ALA A 253 5.44 -23.63 -28.42
C ALA A 253 6.87 -23.56 -27.85
N ARG A 254 7.10 -24.06 -26.62
CA ARG A 254 8.40 -24.11 -25.94
C ARG A 254 9.19 -25.41 -26.18
N ASP A 255 8.62 -26.38 -26.88
CA ASP A 255 9.22 -27.71 -27.05
C ASP A 255 10.05 -27.84 -28.35
N SER A 256 10.94 -28.84 -28.39
CA SER A 256 11.80 -29.10 -29.54
C SER A 256 11.14 -29.98 -30.62
N SER A 257 10.23 -30.87 -30.23
CA SER A 257 9.52 -31.84 -31.08
C SER A 257 8.21 -31.28 -31.64
N ARG A 258 7.74 -31.87 -32.76
CA ARG A 258 6.34 -31.77 -33.18
C ARG A 258 5.61 -32.96 -32.57
N GLY A 259 4.71 -32.71 -31.62
CA GLY A 259 4.16 -33.72 -30.73
C GLY A 259 5.01 -33.89 -29.48
N THR A 260 4.42 -33.54 -28.35
CA THR A 260 4.85 -33.93 -27.00
C THR A 260 3.68 -34.67 -26.38
N GLN A 261 3.90 -35.92 -25.96
CA GLN A 261 2.96 -36.69 -25.15
C GLN A 261 2.91 -36.03 -23.76
N CYS A 262 1.75 -35.54 -23.34
CA CYS A 262 1.55 -34.96 -22.00
C CYS A 262 0.36 -35.62 -21.34
N GLY A 263 0.43 -35.75 -20.00
CA GLY A 263 -0.60 -36.40 -19.21
C GLY A 263 -1.33 -35.45 -18.27
N VAL A 264 -2.49 -35.87 -17.79
CA VAL A 264 -3.10 -35.39 -16.56
C VAL A 264 -3.48 -36.58 -15.70
N THR A 265 -3.08 -36.56 -14.44
CA THR A 265 -3.61 -37.46 -13.41
C THR A 265 -4.69 -36.70 -12.65
N LEU A 266 -5.87 -37.31 -12.54
CA LEU A 266 -7.05 -36.75 -11.88
C LEU A 266 -7.42 -37.65 -10.71
N ARG A 267 -7.41 -37.10 -9.49
CA ARG A 267 -7.85 -37.79 -8.27
C ARG A 267 -9.11 -37.15 -7.72
N TYR A 268 -10.17 -37.91 -7.48
CA TYR A 268 -11.38 -37.42 -6.82
C TYR A 268 -11.08 -37.07 -5.35
N THR A 269 -11.54 -35.90 -4.89
CA THR A 269 -11.27 -35.42 -3.51
C THR A 269 -12.52 -35.15 -2.68
N GLY A 270 -13.71 -35.11 -3.27
CA GLY A 270 -14.96 -34.90 -2.53
C GLY A 270 -16.03 -34.18 -3.33
N SER A 271 -17.06 -33.68 -2.63
CA SER A 271 -18.18 -32.95 -3.22
C SER A 271 -18.61 -31.77 -2.34
N ILE A 272 -18.95 -30.65 -2.97
CA ILE A 272 -19.31 -29.37 -2.34
C ILE A 272 -20.73 -29.00 -2.77
N LEU A 273 -21.62 -28.71 -1.82
CA LEU A 273 -22.93 -28.11 -2.13
C LEU A 273 -22.78 -26.58 -2.16
N LEU A 274 -23.20 -25.94 -3.25
CA LEU A 274 -23.07 -24.48 -3.40
C LEU A 274 -24.10 -23.69 -2.58
N GLU A 275 -25.25 -24.29 -2.24
CA GLU A 275 -26.33 -23.60 -1.53
C GLU A 275 -25.98 -23.26 -0.06
N ASP A 276 -25.14 -24.08 0.59
CA ASP A 276 -24.74 -23.87 1.98
C ASP A 276 -23.54 -22.92 2.10
N MET A 277 -23.77 -21.66 1.72
CA MET A 277 -22.79 -20.59 1.91
C MET A 277 -22.44 -20.35 3.38
N SER A 278 -23.28 -20.78 4.34
CA SER A 278 -22.98 -20.69 5.78
C SER A 278 -21.77 -21.51 6.21
N LYS A 279 -21.44 -22.59 5.47
CA LYS A 279 -20.23 -23.39 5.70
C LYS A 279 -18.94 -22.66 5.35
N VAL A 280 -18.96 -21.55 4.60
CA VAL A 280 -17.75 -20.79 4.22
C VAL A 280 -16.93 -20.41 5.46
N GLN A 281 -17.59 -20.04 6.56
CA GLN A 281 -16.96 -19.73 7.85
C GLN A 281 -16.14 -20.90 8.41
N ARG A 282 -16.65 -22.13 8.31
CA ARG A 282 -16.03 -23.34 8.87
C ARG A 282 -14.88 -23.84 8.00
N SER A 283 -14.98 -23.71 6.66
CA SER A 283 -13.91 -24.07 5.74
C SER A 283 -12.59 -23.31 5.98
N HIS A 284 -12.64 -22.10 6.57
CA HIS A 284 -11.45 -21.36 6.96
C HIS A 284 -10.72 -21.95 8.19
N ALA A 285 -11.40 -22.73 9.03
CA ALA A 285 -10.78 -23.44 10.15
C ALA A 285 -10.31 -24.85 9.75
N ASP A 286 -11.16 -25.60 9.04
CA ASP A 286 -10.93 -27.02 8.73
C ASP A 286 -10.10 -27.26 7.44
N GLY A 287 -9.71 -26.19 6.73
CA GLY A 287 -8.93 -26.28 5.49
C GLY A 287 -9.66 -26.87 4.29
N THR A 288 -10.98 -27.07 4.40
CA THR A 288 -11.82 -27.55 3.29
C THR A 288 -12.04 -26.44 2.24
N VAL A 289 -12.29 -26.82 0.98
CA VAL A 289 -12.49 -25.84 -0.09
C VAL A 289 -13.84 -25.13 0.08
N ALA A 290 -13.79 -23.83 0.34
CA ALA A 290 -14.98 -22.99 0.45
C ALA A 290 -15.75 -22.90 -0.88
N PRO A 291 -17.10 -22.94 -0.89
CA PRO A 291 -17.93 -22.74 -2.09
C PRO A 291 -17.56 -21.52 -2.95
N LEU A 292 -17.10 -20.43 -2.32
CA LEU A 292 -16.60 -19.24 -3.03
C LEU A 292 -15.47 -19.54 -4.03
N GLN A 293 -14.56 -20.47 -3.72
CA GLN A 293 -13.45 -20.83 -4.62
C GLN A 293 -13.97 -21.53 -5.89
N VAL A 294 -15.06 -22.29 -5.79
CA VAL A 294 -15.72 -22.91 -6.94
C VAL A 294 -16.28 -21.82 -7.84
N LEU A 295 -17.05 -20.87 -7.30
CA LEU A 295 -17.59 -19.73 -8.05
C LEU A 295 -16.47 -18.93 -8.72
N ASP A 296 -15.41 -18.61 -7.99
CA ASP A 296 -14.27 -17.82 -8.48
C ASP A 296 -13.57 -18.49 -9.68
N ILE A 297 -13.61 -19.83 -9.78
CA ILE A 297 -13.03 -20.59 -10.89
C ILE A 297 -14.02 -20.71 -12.06
N VAL A 298 -15.28 -21.09 -11.81
CA VAL A 298 -16.31 -21.25 -12.85
C VAL A 298 -16.59 -19.94 -13.59
N VAL A 299 -16.68 -18.80 -12.88
CA VAL A 299 -16.94 -17.46 -13.47
C VAL A 299 -15.86 -17.02 -14.47
N ARG A 300 -14.63 -17.56 -14.36
CA ARG A 300 -13.52 -17.27 -15.29
C ARG A 300 -13.39 -18.32 -16.39
N GLN A 301 -14.24 -19.33 -16.45
CA GLN A 301 -13.95 -20.52 -17.26
C GLN A 301 -14.08 -20.27 -18.76
N ALA A 302 -15.10 -19.53 -19.22
CA ALA A 302 -15.20 -19.09 -20.62
C ALA A 302 -14.02 -18.21 -21.07
N LEU A 303 -13.42 -17.46 -20.14
CA LEU A 303 -12.30 -16.53 -20.38
C LEU A 303 -10.93 -17.23 -20.37
N THR A 304 -10.89 -18.54 -20.06
CA THR A 304 -9.64 -19.31 -19.89
C THR A 304 -9.65 -20.67 -20.61
N CYS A 305 -10.81 -21.19 -21.03
CA CYS A 305 -10.92 -22.43 -21.81
C CYS A 305 -10.56 -22.19 -23.30
N PRO A 306 -9.51 -22.84 -23.85
CA PRO A 306 -9.15 -22.71 -25.27
C PRO A 306 -10.22 -23.21 -26.25
N LEU A 307 -11.11 -24.11 -25.81
CA LEU A 307 -12.19 -24.68 -26.62
C LEU A 307 -13.35 -23.69 -26.84
N TYR A 308 -13.46 -22.65 -26.01
CA TYR A 308 -14.48 -21.60 -26.17
C TYR A 308 -13.88 -20.40 -26.90
N SER A 309 -14.52 -19.96 -27.99
CA SER A 309 -13.97 -18.96 -28.92
C SER A 309 -13.66 -17.61 -28.25
N LYS A 310 -14.34 -17.28 -27.15
CA LYS A 310 -14.21 -16.00 -26.44
C LYS A 310 -12.88 -15.85 -25.69
N SER A 311 -12.27 -16.93 -25.21
CA SER A 311 -10.98 -16.88 -24.51
C SER A 311 -9.87 -16.27 -25.38
N LYS A 312 -9.95 -16.45 -26.70
CA LYS A 312 -9.03 -15.88 -27.70
C LYS A 312 -9.01 -14.33 -27.74
N GLN A 313 -9.97 -13.67 -27.06
CA GLN A 313 -10.04 -12.21 -26.94
C GLN A 313 -9.46 -11.67 -25.61
N PHE A 314 -9.12 -12.55 -24.66
CA PHE A 314 -8.69 -12.18 -23.31
C PHE A 314 -7.38 -12.85 -22.88
N TYR A 315 -6.59 -12.12 -22.10
CA TYR A 315 -5.40 -12.63 -21.41
C TYR A 315 -5.65 -12.59 -19.90
N SER A 316 -5.63 -13.76 -19.26
CA SER A 316 -6.07 -13.95 -17.87
C SER A 316 -4.89 -14.05 -16.92
N TRP A 317 -4.79 -13.13 -15.95
CA TRP A 317 -3.70 -13.06 -14.98
C TRP A 317 -4.24 -12.87 -13.56
N LYS A 318 -4.07 -13.90 -12.71
CA LYS A 318 -4.71 -14.00 -11.38
C LYS A 318 -6.24 -13.78 -11.50
N ASN A 319 -6.79 -12.81 -10.76
CA ASN A 319 -8.20 -12.46 -10.73
C ASN A 319 -8.52 -11.29 -11.68
N SER A 320 -7.79 -11.14 -12.80
CA SER A 320 -8.08 -10.13 -13.83
C SER A 320 -7.91 -10.65 -15.25
N CYS A 321 -8.85 -10.29 -16.13
CA CYS A 321 -8.85 -10.65 -17.54
C CYS A 321 -8.71 -9.38 -18.38
N TYR A 322 -7.63 -9.29 -19.17
CA TYR A 322 -7.30 -8.12 -19.98
C TYR A 322 -7.68 -8.37 -21.44
N ARG A 323 -8.32 -7.42 -22.12
CA ARG A 323 -8.66 -7.54 -23.55
C ARG A 323 -7.37 -7.51 -24.38
N LEU A 324 -7.20 -8.42 -25.34
CA LEU A 324 -6.14 -8.29 -26.34
C LEU A 324 -6.45 -7.10 -27.28
N PRO A 325 -5.44 -6.33 -27.72
CA PRO A 325 -5.56 -5.41 -28.84
C PRO A 325 -5.82 -6.21 -30.12
N VAL A 326 -7.05 -6.15 -30.62
CA VAL A 326 -7.53 -6.87 -31.79
C VAL A 326 -8.31 -5.90 -32.67
N ASN A 327 -8.15 -6.00 -33.99
CA ASN A 327 -8.86 -5.20 -35.01
C ASN A 327 -8.69 -3.67 -34.85
N GLY A 328 -7.44 -3.20 -34.72
CA GLY A 328 -7.08 -1.79 -34.95
C GLY A 328 -7.43 -0.80 -33.83
N GLN A 329 -8.08 -1.23 -32.74
CA GLN A 329 -8.24 -0.41 -31.53
C GLN A 329 -6.87 -0.25 -30.84
N PRO A 330 -6.29 0.96 -30.76
CA PRO A 330 -4.94 1.15 -30.26
C PRO A 330 -4.91 1.02 -28.72
N ALA A 331 -4.05 0.13 -28.21
CA ALA A 331 -3.64 0.18 -26.82
C ALA A 331 -2.86 1.47 -26.53
N LEU A 332 -2.97 2.00 -25.32
CA LEU A 332 -2.29 3.24 -24.96
C LEU A 332 -0.78 2.98 -24.88
N ASN A 333 -0.02 3.49 -25.85
CA ASN A 333 1.43 3.41 -25.89
C ASN A 333 2.05 4.02 -24.61
N LEU A 334 3.04 3.32 -24.04
CA LEU A 334 3.75 3.70 -22.81
C LEU A 334 5.24 4.01 -23.07
N ASP A 335 5.67 4.07 -24.33
CA ASP A 335 7.07 4.17 -24.75
C ASP A 335 7.94 2.95 -24.36
N GLY A 336 9.03 2.71 -25.09
CA GLY A 336 9.99 1.65 -24.79
C GLY A 336 9.43 0.23 -24.90
N GLY A 337 8.68 -0.05 -25.97
CA GLY A 337 8.12 -1.38 -26.27
C GLY A 337 6.94 -1.78 -25.38
N LYS A 338 6.32 -0.82 -24.68
CA LYS A 338 5.26 -1.05 -23.69
C LYS A 338 3.94 -0.40 -24.11
N GLU A 339 2.83 -0.97 -23.66
CA GLU A 339 1.48 -0.43 -23.84
C GLU A 339 0.57 -0.80 -22.65
N MET A 340 -0.46 0.00 -22.38
CA MET A 340 -1.44 -0.26 -21.33
C MET A 340 -2.64 -1.00 -21.91
N TRP A 341 -2.94 -2.17 -21.36
CA TRP A 341 -4.15 -2.94 -21.65
C TRP A 341 -5.21 -2.69 -20.58
N THR A 342 -6.47 -2.68 -20.99
CA THR A 342 -7.66 -2.55 -20.13
C THR A 342 -8.43 -3.85 -20.10
N GLY A 343 -9.06 -4.13 -18.97
CA GLY A 343 -9.93 -5.27 -18.76
C GLY A 343 -10.65 -5.14 -17.42
N PHE A 344 -11.01 -6.27 -16.83
CA PHE A 344 -11.73 -6.33 -15.56
C PHE A 344 -11.03 -7.24 -14.55
N PHE A 345 -11.20 -6.90 -13.27
CA PHE A 345 -11.01 -7.77 -12.12
C PHE A 345 -12.33 -8.46 -11.79
N THR A 346 -12.28 -9.71 -11.32
CA THR A 346 -13.41 -10.50 -10.83
C THR A 346 -13.05 -11.19 -9.52
N SER A 347 -13.90 -11.12 -8.51
CA SER A 347 -13.80 -11.98 -7.31
C SER A 347 -15.17 -12.35 -6.78
N ALA A 348 -15.42 -13.64 -6.55
CA ALA A 348 -16.54 -14.08 -5.73
C ALA A 348 -16.35 -13.65 -4.26
N THR A 349 -17.44 -13.33 -3.57
CA THR A 349 -17.49 -12.96 -2.15
C THR A 349 -18.91 -13.15 -1.58
N LEU A 350 -19.10 -12.95 -0.27
CA LEU A 350 -20.39 -13.01 0.40
C LEU A 350 -20.84 -11.62 0.85
N GLY A 351 -22.06 -11.25 0.49
CA GLY A 351 -22.77 -10.11 1.04
C GLY A 351 -23.62 -10.48 2.26
N SER A 352 -24.45 -9.53 2.69
CA SER A 352 -25.38 -9.72 3.80
C SER A 352 -26.40 -10.83 3.50
N ALA A 353 -26.84 -11.55 4.54
CA ALA A 353 -27.68 -12.74 4.44
C ALA A 353 -27.10 -13.85 3.53
N TRP A 354 -25.77 -14.02 3.55
CA TRP A 354 -25.04 -15.08 2.84
C TRP A 354 -25.20 -15.09 1.31
N ARG A 355 -25.68 -13.98 0.71
CA ARG A 355 -25.86 -13.83 -0.74
C ARG A 355 -24.48 -13.85 -1.43
N PRO A 356 -24.21 -14.78 -2.38
CA PRO A 356 -22.96 -14.76 -3.12
C PRO A 356 -22.97 -13.65 -4.18
N LEU A 357 -21.92 -12.84 -4.16
CA LEU A 357 -21.74 -11.67 -5.01
C LEU A 357 -20.46 -11.79 -5.84
N LEU A 358 -20.50 -11.36 -7.11
CA LEU A 358 -19.33 -11.15 -7.94
C LEU A 358 -18.91 -9.68 -7.89
N ASN A 359 -17.78 -9.36 -7.27
CA ASN A 359 -17.17 -8.03 -7.37
C ASN A 359 -16.47 -7.88 -8.74
N VAL A 360 -16.88 -6.89 -9.55
CA VAL A 360 -16.28 -6.61 -10.87
C VAL A 360 -15.75 -5.18 -10.93
N ASP A 361 -14.48 -4.99 -11.30
CA ASP A 361 -13.84 -3.66 -11.30
C ASP A 361 -12.92 -3.43 -12.50
N VAL A 362 -12.82 -2.19 -13.02
CA VAL A 362 -11.92 -1.88 -14.14
C VAL A 362 -10.46 -2.11 -13.74
N ALA A 363 -9.76 -2.96 -14.48
CA ALA A 363 -8.36 -3.30 -14.30
C ALA A 363 -7.50 -2.81 -15.48
N HIS A 364 -6.34 -2.23 -15.17
CA HIS A 364 -5.33 -1.87 -16.16
C HIS A 364 -3.99 -2.53 -15.83
N ALA A 365 -3.19 -2.84 -16.85
CA ALA A 365 -1.82 -3.28 -16.67
C ALA A 365 -0.96 -2.91 -17.89
N ALA A 366 0.34 -2.72 -17.67
CA ALA A 366 1.30 -2.60 -18.76
C ALA A 366 1.67 -4.00 -19.30
N PHE A 367 1.77 -4.10 -20.62
CA PHE A 367 2.23 -5.26 -21.37
C PHE A 367 3.37 -4.82 -22.31
N TYR A 368 4.21 -5.77 -22.71
CA TYR A 368 5.08 -5.61 -23.86
C TYR A 368 4.24 -5.70 -25.15
N LYS A 369 4.51 -4.84 -26.13
CA LYS A 369 3.82 -4.82 -27.43
C LYS A 369 3.93 -6.18 -28.11
N PRO A 370 2.82 -6.88 -28.40
CA PRO A 370 2.86 -8.24 -28.94
C PRO A 370 3.39 -8.27 -30.37
N ARG A 371 4.17 -9.29 -30.73
CA ARG A 371 4.73 -9.53 -32.08
C ARG A 371 5.70 -8.47 -32.63
N MET A 372 6.03 -7.43 -31.86
CA MET A 372 7.09 -6.47 -32.18
C MET A 372 8.43 -7.18 -32.42
N THR A 373 9.18 -6.80 -33.45
CA THR A 373 10.54 -7.34 -33.69
C THR A 373 11.52 -6.90 -32.61
N CYS A 374 12.58 -7.69 -32.38
CA CYS A 374 13.63 -7.28 -31.44
C CYS A 374 14.44 -6.06 -31.93
N ILE A 375 14.35 -5.69 -33.21
CA ILE A 375 14.91 -4.44 -33.76
C ILE A 375 14.06 -3.24 -33.36
N GLU A 376 12.74 -3.27 -33.60
CA GLU A 376 11.83 -2.20 -33.16
C GLU A 376 11.87 -2.01 -31.64
N PHE A 377 11.91 -3.13 -30.88
CA PHE A 377 12.01 -3.09 -29.43
C PHE A 377 13.33 -2.46 -28.95
N LEU A 378 14.45 -2.72 -29.63
CA LEU A 378 15.72 -2.04 -29.39
C LEU A 378 15.57 -0.52 -29.61
N CYS A 379 15.02 -0.10 -30.76
CA CYS A 379 14.81 1.32 -31.08
C CYS A 379 13.92 2.03 -30.03
N GLU A 380 12.79 1.45 -29.64
CA GLU A 380 11.91 2.06 -28.63
C GLU A 380 12.58 2.14 -27.25
N ILE A 381 13.32 1.11 -26.81
CA ILE A 381 14.00 1.09 -25.51
C ILE A 381 15.11 2.15 -25.42
N LEU A 382 15.81 2.44 -26.53
CA LEU A 382 16.80 3.50 -26.57
C LEU A 382 16.15 4.89 -26.61
N ASN A 383 15.12 5.09 -27.45
CA ASN A 383 14.34 6.34 -27.51
C ASN A 383 13.72 6.73 -26.15
N GLU A 384 13.28 5.74 -25.33
CA GLU A 384 12.72 6.00 -23.99
C GLU A 384 13.66 6.81 -23.10
N ARG A 385 14.98 6.65 -23.24
CA ARG A 385 15.97 7.42 -22.48
C ARG A 385 16.26 8.80 -23.05
N SER A 386 16.30 8.95 -24.37
CA SER A 386 16.66 10.22 -25.01
C SER A 386 15.68 11.36 -24.67
N HIS A 387 14.39 11.04 -24.53
CA HIS A 387 13.38 11.98 -24.06
C HIS A 387 13.56 12.45 -22.60
N GLY A 388 14.44 11.81 -21.81
CA GLY A 388 14.75 12.21 -20.44
C GLY A 388 15.74 13.37 -20.30
N SER A 389 16.42 13.78 -21.38
CA SER A 389 17.50 14.78 -21.33
C SER A 389 17.09 16.20 -21.77
N TYR A 390 15.86 16.36 -22.29
CA TYR A 390 15.39 17.59 -22.95
C TYR A 390 14.29 18.33 -22.19
N ASP A 391 14.43 18.47 -20.86
CA ASP A 391 13.58 19.35 -20.04
C ASP A 391 14.18 20.77 -19.93
N ARG A 392 14.62 21.32 -21.08
CA ARG A 392 15.05 22.72 -21.24
C ARG A 392 14.04 23.44 -22.13
N ALA A 393 13.49 24.54 -21.62
CA ALA A 393 12.52 25.36 -22.35
C ALA A 393 13.08 25.86 -23.71
N PRO A 394 12.22 25.99 -24.74
CA PRO A 394 12.64 26.47 -26.04
C PRO A 394 13.17 27.91 -25.95
N ARG A 395 14.46 28.09 -26.22
CA ARG A 395 15.03 29.42 -26.45
C ARG A 395 14.61 29.88 -27.84
N GLN A 396 14.07 31.09 -27.94
CA GLN A 396 13.88 31.76 -29.23
C GLN A 396 15.23 31.91 -29.94
N GLY A 397 15.20 31.83 -31.28
CA GLY A 397 16.41 31.73 -32.08
C GLY A 397 17.24 33.01 -32.08
N GLY A 398 18.56 32.83 -32.05
CA GLY A 398 19.54 33.83 -32.43
C GLY A 398 20.49 33.21 -33.45
N TYR A 399 20.52 33.74 -34.67
CA TYR A 399 21.49 33.31 -35.68
C TYR A 399 22.89 33.79 -35.29
N ASN A 400 23.85 32.87 -35.18
CA ASN A 400 25.23 33.18 -35.53
C ASN A 400 26.01 31.92 -35.90
N GLY A 401 26.85 32.00 -36.93
CA GLY A 401 27.61 30.87 -37.44
C GLY A 401 28.99 30.74 -36.80
N GLY A 402 29.43 29.51 -36.52
CA GLY A 402 30.78 29.21 -36.07
C GLY A 402 31.24 27.84 -36.59
N ARG A 403 32.32 27.81 -37.37
CA ARG A 403 32.94 26.55 -37.82
C ARG A 403 33.83 26.00 -36.71
N GLY A 404 33.60 24.75 -36.31
CA GLY A 404 34.48 24.00 -35.41
C GLY A 404 34.32 22.51 -35.67
N GLY A 405 35.43 21.80 -35.93
CA GLY A 405 35.42 20.38 -36.23
C GLY A 405 35.34 19.50 -34.97
N GLY A 406 34.51 18.47 -35.02
CA GLY A 406 34.36 17.46 -33.97
C GLY A 406 33.68 16.21 -34.53
N GLY A 407 33.99 15.02 -33.99
CA GLY A 407 33.53 13.74 -34.54
C GLY A 407 32.01 13.56 -34.51
N ARG A 408 31.46 12.88 -35.53
CA ARG A 408 30.03 12.57 -35.66
C ARG A 408 29.56 11.54 -34.62
N HIS A 409 29.23 11.99 -33.42
CA HIS A 409 28.23 11.35 -32.58
C HIS A 409 27.01 12.28 -32.47
N GLU A 410 26.12 12.20 -33.47
CA GLU A 410 24.84 12.91 -33.42
C GLU A 410 23.91 12.26 -32.38
N GLY A 411 23.27 13.11 -31.56
CA GLY A 411 22.46 12.68 -30.43
C GLY A 411 21.10 12.11 -30.80
N ILE A 412 21.05 10.84 -31.24
CA ILE A 412 20.27 9.84 -30.48
C ILE A 412 18.78 10.14 -30.25
N SER A 413 18.05 10.79 -31.16
CA SER A 413 16.60 10.97 -31.05
C SER A 413 15.86 10.66 -32.35
N GLY A 414 14.75 9.93 -32.27
CA GLY A 414 13.93 9.56 -33.44
C GLY A 414 14.38 8.28 -34.15
N LEU A 415 14.95 7.33 -33.42
CA LEU A 415 15.44 6.05 -33.94
C LEU A 415 14.26 5.18 -34.40
N SER A 416 14.19 4.80 -35.68
CA SER A 416 13.22 3.81 -36.22
C SER A 416 13.96 2.64 -36.83
N ALA A 417 13.31 1.47 -36.90
CA ALA A 417 13.86 0.29 -37.58
C ALA A 417 14.18 0.59 -39.06
N ASP A 418 13.30 1.32 -39.76
CA ASP A 418 13.44 1.72 -41.17
C ASP A 418 14.55 2.77 -41.40
N ARG A 419 15.13 3.31 -40.32
CA ARG A 419 16.19 4.34 -40.34
C ARG A 419 17.47 3.87 -39.65
N LEU A 420 17.55 2.60 -39.28
CA LEU A 420 18.73 2.02 -38.66
C LEU A 420 19.79 1.75 -39.75
N HIS A 421 21.01 2.27 -39.57
CA HIS A 421 22.11 2.00 -40.51
C HIS A 421 22.47 0.51 -40.49
N LEU A 422 22.90 -0.05 -41.63
CA LEU A 422 23.28 -1.48 -41.71
C LEU A 422 24.46 -1.79 -40.77
N ASP A 423 25.43 -0.87 -40.69
CA ASP A 423 26.57 -0.93 -39.77
C ASP A 423 26.24 -0.55 -38.32
N ALA A 424 24.96 -0.49 -37.92
CA ALA A 424 24.59 -0.09 -36.56
C ALA A 424 25.22 -1.02 -35.50
N CYS A 425 25.95 -0.40 -34.59
CA CYS A 425 26.52 -1.03 -33.40
C CYS A 425 25.99 -0.33 -32.14
N LEU A 426 26.05 -1.01 -30.99
CA LEU A 426 25.61 -0.46 -29.71
C LEU A 426 26.81 -0.14 -28.82
N SER A 427 26.82 1.03 -28.20
CA SER A 427 27.78 1.31 -27.13
C SER A 427 27.56 0.38 -25.93
N THR A 428 28.58 0.20 -25.09
CA THR A 428 28.53 -0.63 -23.88
C THR A 428 27.36 -0.28 -22.96
N ASN A 429 26.94 0.99 -22.92
CA ASN A 429 25.80 1.43 -22.12
C ASN A 429 24.45 1.08 -22.76
N GLU A 430 24.31 1.23 -24.07
CA GLU A 430 23.08 0.88 -24.81
C GLU A 430 22.87 -0.64 -24.82
N LEU A 431 23.93 -1.40 -25.09
CA LEU A 431 23.93 -2.87 -24.99
C LEU A 431 23.51 -3.34 -23.60
N ARG A 432 24.00 -2.70 -22.53
CA ARG A 432 23.61 -2.99 -21.14
C ARG A 432 22.13 -2.72 -20.88
N VAL A 433 21.60 -1.60 -21.37
CA VAL A 433 20.18 -1.23 -21.21
C VAL A 433 19.27 -2.21 -21.96
N PHE A 434 19.59 -2.53 -23.21
CA PHE A 434 18.86 -3.51 -24.01
C PHE A 434 18.93 -4.92 -23.40
N ALA A 435 20.11 -5.35 -22.95
CA ALA A 435 20.29 -6.65 -22.28
C ALA A 435 19.52 -6.74 -20.96
N GLU A 436 19.39 -5.64 -20.21
CA GLU A 436 18.52 -5.61 -19.03
C GLU A 436 17.04 -5.70 -19.42
N ALA A 437 16.60 -4.98 -20.46
CA ALA A 437 15.22 -5.00 -20.94
C ALA A 437 14.80 -6.40 -21.45
N MET A 438 15.62 -7.02 -22.30
CA MET A 438 15.38 -8.34 -22.91
C MET A 438 15.45 -9.52 -21.93
N ARG A 439 16.17 -9.39 -20.81
CA ARG A 439 16.36 -10.50 -19.87
C ARG A 439 15.03 -11.09 -19.40
N SER A 440 14.92 -12.41 -19.51
CA SER A 440 13.79 -13.26 -19.12
C SER A 440 12.51 -13.16 -19.96
N LEU A 441 12.48 -12.33 -21.01
CA LEU A 441 11.36 -12.28 -21.97
C LEU A 441 11.28 -13.55 -22.83
N ARG A 442 10.10 -13.81 -23.39
CA ARG A 442 9.85 -14.83 -24.41
C ARG A 442 9.98 -14.21 -25.81
N VAL A 443 10.73 -14.84 -26.70
CA VAL A 443 10.87 -14.46 -28.11
C VAL A 443 10.53 -15.65 -29.01
N ARG A 444 9.86 -15.38 -30.13
CA ARG A 444 9.58 -16.35 -31.18
C ARG A 444 10.60 -16.18 -32.31
N ALA A 445 11.19 -17.27 -32.76
CA ALA A 445 12.20 -17.26 -33.82
C ALA A 445 11.55 -17.45 -35.20
N ASN A 446 11.71 -16.47 -36.10
CA ASN A 446 10.98 -16.37 -37.37
C ASN A 446 11.78 -16.80 -38.62
N TYR A 447 13.02 -17.29 -38.45
CA TYR A 447 13.95 -17.59 -39.55
C TYR A 447 13.51 -18.71 -40.51
N GLN A 448 12.47 -19.46 -40.17
CA GLN A 448 11.92 -20.56 -40.99
C GLN A 448 10.39 -20.46 -41.04
N LYS A 449 9.81 -20.52 -42.24
CA LYS A 449 8.35 -20.58 -42.42
C LYS A 449 7.78 -21.81 -41.69
N GLY A 450 6.82 -21.62 -40.79
CA GLY A 450 6.25 -22.69 -39.97
C GLY A 450 7.10 -23.11 -38.75
N SER A 451 8.09 -22.30 -38.35
CA SER A 451 8.72 -22.37 -37.03
C SER A 451 7.98 -21.47 -36.04
N ASP A 452 7.25 -22.08 -35.11
CA ASP A 452 6.57 -21.39 -34.00
C ASP A 452 7.34 -21.51 -32.67
N ARG A 453 8.63 -21.84 -32.71
CA ARG A 453 9.48 -22.03 -31.52
C ARG A 453 9.63 -20.73 -30.72
N VAL A 454 9.24 -20.81 -29.46
CA VAL A 454 9.35 -19.76 -28.44
C VAL A 454 10.46 -20.10 -27.46
N TYR A 455 11.40 -19.18 -27.31
CA TYR A 455 12.51 -19.29 -26.38
C TYR A 455 12.43 -18.23 -25.29
N ARG A 456 12.90 -18.55 -24.09
CA ARG A 456 13.19 -17.56 -23.05
C ARG A 456 14.60 -17.00 -23.24
N VAL A 457 14.76 -15.69 -23.12
CA VAL A 457 16.04 -14.99 -23.26
C VAL A 457 16.80 -15.00 -21.93
N ASN A 458 17.96 -15.64 -21.92
CA ASN A 458 18.89 -15.67 -20.78
C ASN A 458 19.65 -14.35 -20.66
N GLY A 459 20.03 -13.79 -21.81
CA GLY A 459 20.71 -12.51 -21.93
C GLY A 459 21.08 -12.18 -23.36
N VAL A 460 22.02 -11.26 -23.54
CA VAL A 460 22.54 -10.81 -24.82
C VAL A 460 24.05 -11.13 -24.89
N ARG A 461 24.58 -11.25 -26.11
CA ARG A 461 25.99 -11.56 -26.43
C ARG A 461 26.55 -10.54 -27.43
N GLY A 462 27.74 -10.79 -27.98
CA GLY A 462 28.36 -9.92 -28.99
C GLY A 462 27.64 -9.93 -30.35
N PRO A 463 28.15 -9.15 -31.31
CA PRO A 463 27.66 -9.07 -32.69
C PRO A 463 27.56 -10.42 -33.41
N ALA A 464 26.62 -10.58 -34.33
CA ALA A 464 26.42 -11.83 -35.08
C ALA A 464 27.60 -12.19 -36.00
N ASN A 465 28.35 -11.21 -36.50
CA ASN A 465 29.60 -11.40 -37.26
C ASN A 465 30.85 -11.69 -36.40
N VAL A 466 30.75 -11.59 -35.07
CA VAL A 466 31.87 -11.88 -34.14
C VAL A 466 31.60 -13.13 -33.31
N MET A 467 30.35 -13.35 -32.89
CA MET A 467 29.97 -14.55 -32.15
C MET A 467 30.02 -15.78 -33.05
N SER A 468 30.71 -16.81 -32.60
CA SER A 468 30.85 -18.10 -33.30
C SER A 468 30.52 -19.29 -32.41
N PHE A 469 30.30 -20.44 -33.04
CA PHE A 469 30.02 -21.71 -32.36
C PHE A 469 30.58 -22.89 -33.20
N PRO A 470 30.92 -24.02 -32.56
CA PRO A 470 31.36 -25.20 -33.28
C PRO A 470 30.19 -25.84 -34.05
N THR A 471 30.44 -26.17 -35.30
CA THR A 471 29.58 -26.98 -36.18
C THR A 471 30.45 -28.03 -36.88
N ARG A 472 29.84 -28.93 -37.65
CA ARG A 472 30.59 -29.83 -38.54
C ARG A 472 30.51 -29.40 -39.99
N ASP A 473 31.58 -29.64 -40.73
CA ASP A 473 31.62 -29.54 -42.20
C ASP A 473 31.02 -30.81 -42.85
N GLU A 474 30.99 -30.86 -44.18
CA GLU A 474 30.47 -32.00 -44.96
C GLU A 474 31.35 -33.26 -44.85
N ALA A 475 32.61 -33.12 -44.42
CA ALA A 475 33.53 -34.22 -44.14
C ALA A 475 33.46 -34.70 -42.66
N GLY A 476 32.69 -34.01 -41.82
CA GLY A 476 32.48 -34.34 -40.41
C GLY A 476 33.49 -33.70 -39.43
N ASN A 477 34.41 -32.86 -39.90
CA ASN A 477 35.38 -32.15 -39.06
C ASN A 477 34.67 -31.05 -38.24
N GLU A 478 35.16 -30.76 -37.04
CA GLU A 478 34.64 -29.68 -36.21
C GLU A 478 35.25 -28.33 -36.63
N ILE A 479 34.41 -27.43 -37.14
CA ILE A 479 34.78 -26.09 -37.62
C ILE A 479 34.06 -25.00 -36.82
N LEU A 480 34.73 -23.86 -36.62
CA LEU A 480 34.19 -22.71 -35.91
C LEU A 480 33.58 -21.71 -36.90
N VAL A 481 32.26 -21.52 -36.87
CA VAL A 481 31.51 -20.68 -37.83
C VAL A 481 30.81 -19.54 -37.09
N THR A 482 30.77 -18.33 -37.67
CA THR A 482 30.06 -17.19 -37.04
C THR A 482 28.55 -17.35 -37.17
N VAL A 483 27.79 -16.67 -36.32
CA VAL A 483 26.32 -16.66 -36.44
C VAL A 483 25.89 -16.02 -37.77
N ALA A 484 26.58 -15.00 -38.25
CA ALA A 484 26.30 -14.38 -39.55
C ALA A 484 26.52 -15.36 -40.71
N ASP A 485 27.66 -16.05 -40.76
CA ASP A 485 27.99 -17.00 -41.83
C ASP A 485 27.04 -18.20 -41.83
N TYR A 486 26.72 -18.74 -40.64
CA TYR A 486 25.76 -19.83 -40.51
C TYR A 486 24.37 -19.43 -41.01
N PHE A 487 23.89 -18.23 -40.69
CA PHE A 487 22.60 -17.76 -41.18
C PHE A 487 22.62 -17.50 -42.70
N ALA A 488 23.71 -16.94 -43.24
CA ALA A 488 23.89 -16.75 -44.68
C ALA A 488 23.91 -18.07 -45.46
N ALA A 489 24.63 -19.09 -44.97
CA ALA A 489 24.74 -20.39 -45.61
C ALA A 489 23.48 -21.26 -45.45
N ARG A 490 22.79 -21.18 -44.30
CA ARG A 490 21.66 -22.09 -43.99
C ARG A 490 20.27 -21.52 -44.24
N TYR A 491 20.10 -20.19 -44.21
CA TYR A 491 18.79 -19.53 -44.27
C TYR A 491 18.75 -18.32 -45.20
N ARG A 492 19.25 -17.16 -44.74
CA ARG A 492 19.36 -15.90 -45.49
C ARG A 492 20.49 -15.06 -44.87
N PRO A 493 21.23 -14.25 -45.65
CA PRO A 493 22.15 -13.26 -45.09
C PRO A 493 21.45 -12.29 -44.14
N LEU A 494 22.15 -11.88 -43.08
CA LEU A 494 21.67 -10.91 -42.11
C LEU A 494 21.81 -9.49 -42.65
N GLN A 495 20.85 -8.62 -42.37
CA GLN A 495 20.89 -7.19 -42.69
C GLN A 495 21.69 -6.39 -41.65
N PHE A 496 21.68 -6.81 -40.39
CA PHE A 496 22.33 -6.11 -39.29
C PHE A 496 23.35 -7.02 -38.55
N PRO A 497 24.38 -7.54 -39.23
CA PRO A 497 25.32 -8.50 -38.64
C PRO A 497 26.15 -7.92 -37.47
N SER A 498 26.29 -6.59 -37.41
CA SER A 498 26.96 -5.86 -36.32
C SER A 498 26.12 -5.73 -35.04
N LEU A 499 24.82 -6.09 -35.07
CA LEU A 499 23.96 -6.11 -33.89
C LEU A 499 24.11 -7.39 -33.05
N PRO A 500 23.87 -7.31 -31.74
CA PRO A 500 24.17 -8.40 -30.81
C PRO A 500 23.19 -9.58 -30.88
N CYS A 501 23.66 -10.80 -30.64
CA CYS A 501 22.79 -11.98 -30.54
C CYS A 501 22.09 -12.11 -29.18
N LEU A 502 20.86 -12.62 -29.18
CA LEU A 502 20.17 -13.12 -27.98
C LEU A 502 20.70 -14.51 -27.61
N HIS A 503 21.06 -14.72 -26.33
CA HIS A 503 21.35 -16.05 -25.80
C HIS A 503 20.08 -16.66 -25.20
N VAL A 504 19.72 -17.86 -25.66
CA VAL A 504 18.43 -18.48 -25.40
C VAL A 504 18.53 -19.97 -25.03
N GLY A 505 17.44 -20.56 -24.53
CA GLY A 505 17.37 -21.99 -24.23
C GLY A 505 18.11 -22.40 -22.94
N PRO A 506 18.59 -23.65 -22.80
CA PRO A 506 19.34 -24.08 -21.63
C PRO A 506 20.64 -23.27 -21.48
N PRO A 507 20.95 -22.66 -20.31
CA PRO A 507 22.10 -21.74 -20.18
C PRO A 507 23.47 -22.34 -20.54
N ILE A 508 23.62 -23.66 -20.42
CA ILE A 508 24.83 -24.43 -20.77
C ILE A 508 25.03 -24.51 -22.30
N ARG A 509 23.96 -24.38 -23.10
CA ARG A 509 24.03 -24.41 -24.57
C ARG A 509 24.14 -22.98 -25.11
N ASN A 510 25.13 -22.74 -25.96
CA ASN A 510 25.31 -21.46 -26.65
C ASN A 510 24.36 -21.30 -27.85
N ILE A 511 23.04 -21.37 -27.62
CA ILE A 511 22.04 -21.10 -28.66
C ILE A 511 21.93 -19.58 -28.83
N LEU A 512 22.37 -19.08 -29.98
CA LEU A 512 22.42 -17.66 -30.31
C LEU A 512 21.46 -17.34 -31.46
N LEU A 513 20.65 -16.28 -31.31
CA LEU A 513 19.72 -15.81 -32.33
C LEU A 513 19.96 -14.31 -32.62
N PRO A 514 20.19 -13.90 -33.89
CA PRO A 514 20.21 -12.49 -34.27
C PRO A 514 18.89 -11.76 -33.96
N LEU A 515 18.95 -10.44 -33.70
CA LEU A 515 17.75 -9.66 -33.36
C LEU A 515 16.70 -9.64 -34.48
N GLU A 516 17.15 -9.55 -35.74
CA GLU A 516 16.28 -9.49 -36.91
C GLU A 516 15.50 -10.79 -37.19
N VAL A 517 15.90 -11.92 -36.58
CA VAL A 517 15.16 -13.19 -36.68
C VAL A 517 14.28 -13.48 -35.46
N CYS A 518 14.08 -12.48 -34.59
CA CYS A 518 13.33 -12.60 -33.34
C CYS A 518 12.19 -11.58 -33.25
N VAL A 519 11.03 -12.04 -32.79
CA VAL A 519 9.90 -11.18 -32.39
C VAL A 519 9.51 -11.46 -30.94
N LEU A 520 8.96 -10.47 -30.23
CA LEU A 520 8.41 -10.66 -28.90
C LEU A 520 7.18 -11.58 -28.97
N ASP A 521 7.19 -12.63 -28.15
CA ASP A 521 6.14 -13.65 -28.16
C ASP A 521 4.82 -13.16 -27.52
N ALA A 522 3.76 -13.95 -27.75
CA ALA A 522 2.39 -13.80 -27.24
C ALA A 522 2.29 -13.39 -25.75
N PRO A 523 1.21 -12.69 -25.37
CA PRO A 523 1.23 -11.53 -24.47
C PRO A 523 2.02 -11.68 -23.19
N GLN A 524 2.85 -10.66 -22.90
CA GLN A 524 3.78 -10.66 -21.77
C GLN A 524 3.54 -9.43 -20.90
N LYS A 525 3.03 -9.67 -19.69
CA LYS A 525 2.75 -8.61 -18.72
C LYS A 525 4.03 -8.00 -18.18
N TYR A 526 4.12 -6.67 -18.18
CA TYR A 526 5.24 -5.93 -17.62
C TYR A 526 5.13 -5.91 -16.09
N THR A 527 6.01 -6.65 -15.41
CA THR A 527 6.00 -6.82 -13.94
C THR A 527 6.99 -5.93 -13.19
N ARG A 528 7.88 -5.21 -13.90
CA ARG A 528 8.88 -4.32 -13.31
C ARG A 528 8.26 -2.96 -12.94
N LYS A 529 8.98 -2.11 -12.20
CA LYS A 529 8.54 -0.72 -11.95
C LYS A 529 8.57 0.06 -13.27
N LEU A 530 7.46 0.68 -13.63
CA LEU A 530 7.36 1.66 -14.72
C LEU A 530 8.11 2.96 -14.38
N SER A 531 8.47 3.74 -15.39
CA SER A 531 8.99 5.10 -15.21
C SER A 531 7.91 6.03 -14.64
N ASP A 532 8.33 7.14 -14.03
CA ASP A 532 7.38 8.10 -13.46
C ASP A 532 6.54 8.79 -14.56
N ARG A 533 7.09 8.92 -15.79
CA ARG A 533 6.36 9.32 -17.02
C ARG A 533 5.26 8.30 -17.36
N GLN A 534 5.61 7.03 -17.50
CA GLN A 534 4.66 5.94 -17.77
C GLN A 534 3.55 5.85 -16.72
N THR A 535 3.93 5.95 -15.45
CA THR A 535 3.00 5.93 -14.32
C THR A 535 2.02 7.10 -14.39
N SER A 536 2.50 8.31 -14.74
CA SER A 536 1.67 9.50 -14.98
C SER A 536 0.71 9.32 -16.16
N THR A 537 1.16 8.72 -17.26
CA THR A 537 0.33 8.38 -18.43
C THR A 537 -0.80 7.41 -18.08
N ILE A 538 -0.50 6.31 -17.38
CA ILE A 538 -1.52 5.36 -16.90
C ILE A 538 -2.52 6.04 -15.96
N ILE A 539 -2.05 6.82 -14.98
CA ILE A 539 -2.93 7.52 -14.04
C ILE A 539 -3.86 8.48 -14.79
N ARG A 540 -3.34 9.25 -15.76
CA ARG A 540 -4.15 10.19 -16.55
C ARG A 540 -5.23 9.49 -17.38
N ALA A 541 -4.92 8.34 -17.97
CA ALA A 541 -5.86 7.59 -18.80
C ALA A 541 -6.88 6.75 -17.99
N SER A 542 -6.58 6.42 -16.74
CA SER A 542 -7.48 5.64 -15.86
C SER A 542 -8.27 6.48 -14.84
N ALA A 543 -7.95 7.78 -14.70
CA ALA A 543 -8.62 8.71 -13.80
C ALA A 543 -9.94 9.29 -14.37
N VAL A 544 -10.85 8.40 -14.75
CA VAL A 544 -12.23 8.71 -15.17
C VAL A 544 -13.13 9.12 -13.98
N ASP A 545 -14.21 9.86 -14.23
CA ASP A 545 -15.16 10.22 -13.18
C ASP A 545 -15.98 9.00 -12.68
N ALA A 546 -16.67 9.14 -11.54
CA ALA A 546 -17.42 8.04 -10.93
C ALA A 546 -18.49 7.45 -11.86
N GLN A 547 -19.24 8.30 -12.57
CA GLN A 547 -20.29 7.86 -13.49
C GLN A 547 -19.69 7.15 -14.71
N GLN A 548 -18.64 7.72 -15.30
CA GLN A 548 -17.95 7.07 -16.41
C GLN A 548 -17.34 5.73 -15.99
N ARG A 549 -16.88 5.59 -14.74
CA ARG A 549 -16.34 4.32 -14.24
C ARG A 549 -17.42 3.29 -13.91
N GLU A 550 -18.61 3.71 -13.51
CA GLU A 550 -19.80 2.85 -13.37
C GLU A 550 -20.17 2.25 -14.72
N ASN A 551 -20.45 3.08 -15.72
CA ASN A 551 -20.77 2.67 -17.09
C ASN A 551 -19.67 1.76 -17.68
N ASN A 552 -18.39 2.04 -17.41
CA ASN A 552 -17.28 1.21 -17.87
C ASN A 552 -17.30 -0.21 -17.27
N ILE A 553 -17.77 -0.40 -16.03
CA ILE A 553 -17.88 -1.73 -15.41
C ILE A 553 -19.05 -2.51 -16.02
N GLU A 554 -20.19 -1.86 -16.27
CA GLU A 554 -21.34 -2.48 -16.94
C GLU A 554 -20.96 -2.99 -18.34
N ASN A 555 -20.35 -2.12 -19.17
CA ASN A 555 -19.80 -2.48 -20.48
C ASN A 555 -18.80 -3.67 -20.41
N LEU A 556 -17.98 -3.75 -19.36
CA LEU A 556 -17.04 -4.86 -19.18
C LEU A 556 -17.74 -6.16 -18.78
N CYS A 557 -18.87 -6.11 -18.07
CA CYS A 557 -19.69 -7.28 -17.75
C CYS A 557 -20.42 -7.81 -19.00
N GLU A 558 -20.94 -6.94 -19.86
CA GLU A 558 -21.47 -7.33 -21.17
C GLU A 558 -20.39 -7.93 -22.06
N MET A 559 -19.21 -7.31 -22.12
CA MET A 559 -18.06 -7.85 -22.86
C MET A 559 -17.59 -9.21 -22.31
N ALA A 560 -17.59 -9.42 -20.99
CA ALA A 560 -17.37 -10.73 -20.39
C ALA A 560 -18.47 -11.72 -20.78
N GLY A 561 -19.72 -11.25 -20.85
CA GLY A 561 -20.90 -11.96 -21.36
C GLY A 561 -21.36 -13.08 -20.45
N PHE A 562 -21.34 -12.86 -19.13
CA PHE A 562 -21.77 -13.82 -18.12
C PHE A 562 -23.22 -14.32 -18.31
N ARG A 563 -24.06 -13.57 -19.03
CA ARG A 563 -25.43 -13.93 -19.39
C ARG A 563 -25.54 -15.21 -20.22
N ASP A 564 -24.60 -15.41 -21.14
CA ASP A 564 -24.64 -16.45 -22.18
C ASP A 564 -23.46 -17.44 -22.06
N ASP A 565 -22.82 -17.47 -20.89
CA ASP A 565 -21.67 -18.34 -20.59
C ASP A 565 -22.14 -19.80 -20.42
N PRO A 566 -21.66 -20.75 -21.25
CA PRO A 566 -22.07 -22.14 -21.16
C PRO A 566 -21.59 -22.83 -19.88
N PHE A 567 -20.48 -22.38 -19.27
CA PHE A 567 -19.99 -22.94 -18.01
C PHE A 567 -20.87 -22.51 -16.85
N LEU A 568 -21.21 -21.21 -16.75
CA LEU A 568 -22.14 -20.74 -15.71
C LEU A 568 -23.48 -21.49 -15.81
N LYS A 569 -24.05 -21.59 -17.02
CA LYS A 569 -25.29 -22.35 -17.26
C LYS A 569 -25.17 -23.84 -16.88
N SER A 570 -24.07 -24.51 -17.21
CA SER A 570 -23.85 -25.92 -16.84
C SER A 570 -23.76 -26.12 -15.33
N PHE A 571 -23.12 -25.21 -14.60
CA PHE A 571 -23.01 -25.23 -13.13
C PHE A 571 -24.26 -24.68 -12.41
N GLY A 572 -25.37 -24.43 -13.12
CA GLY A 572 -26.61 -23.91 -12.54
C GLY A 572 -26.52 -22.46 -12.06
N LEU A 573 -25.48 -21.70 -12.47
CA LEU A 573 -25.22 -20.33 -12.07
C LEU A 573 -25.75 -19.32 -13.09
N LYS A 574 -26.26 -18.19 -12.59
CA LYS A 574 -26.63 -17.02 -13.38
C LYS A 574 -26.17 -15.77 -12.64
N ILE A 575 -25.47 -14.87 -13.32
CA ILE A 575 -25.04 -13.59 -12.73
C ILE A 575 -26.02 -12.50 -13.16
N ASP A 576 -26.40 -11.62 -12.24
CA ASP A 576 -27.24 -10.47 -12.58
C ASP A 576 -26.49 -9.48 -13.51
N THR A 577 -27.24 -8.75 -14.32
CA THR A 577 -26.71 -7.78 -15.28
C THR A 577 -26.53 -6.38 -14.67
N LYS A 578 -27.08 -6.13 -13.48
CA LYS A 578 -27.03 -4.84 -12.79
C LYS A 578 -26.14 -4.87 -11.54
N MET A 579 -25.56 -3.71 -11.24
CA MET A 579 -24.91 -3.45 -9.97
C MET A 579 -25.91 -3.54 -8.81
N LEU A 580 -25.49 -4.14 -7.71
CA LEU A 580 -26.31 -4.27 -6.50
C LEU A 580 -26.64 -2.88 -5.93
N GLU A 581 -27.94 -2.58 -5.86
CA GLU A 581 -28.46 -1.41 -5.15
C GLU A 581 -28.41 -1.65 -3.63
N THR A 582 -27.97 -0.64 -2.87
CA THR A 582 -27.88 -0.71 -1.41
C THR A 582 -28.13 0.67 -0.78
N VAL A 583 -28.52 0.68 0.49
CA VAL A 583 -28.76 1.91 1.26
C VAL A 583 -27.54 2.17 2.14
N GLY A 584 -26.90 3.32 1.93
CA GLY A 584 -25.86 3.83 2.81
C GLY A 584 -26.37 4.98 3.67
N ARG A 585 -25.49 5.48 4.54
CA ARG A 585 -25.71 6.68 5.35
C ARG A 585 -24.55 7.64 5.18
N VAL A 586 -24.80 8.95 5.12
CA VAL A 586 -23.77 9.98 5.15
C VAL A 586 -23.66 10.51 6.57
N LEU A 587 -22.60 10.13 7.26
CA LEU A 587 -22.31 10.55 8.63
C LEU A 587 -22.03 12.07 8.70
N PRO A 588 -22.47 12.76 9.77
CA PRO A 588 -22.11 14.16 9.97
C PRO A 588 -20.60 14.27 10.25
N PRO A 589 -19.91 15.31 9.72
CA PRO A 589 -18.52 15.59 10.07
C PRO A 589 -18.41 16.12 11.51
N PRO A 590 -17.31 15.88 12.22
CA PRO A 590 -17.06 16.51 13.52
C PRO A 590 -16.77 18.01 13.34
N GLN A 591 -17.07 18.80 14.38
CA GLN A 591 -16.55 20.16 14.45
C GLN A 591 -15.08 20.16 14.92
N ILE A 592 -14.31 21.13 14.45
CA ILE A 592 -12.86 21.23 14.70
C ILE A 592 -12.55 22.57 15.34
N LEU A 593 -11.89 22.55 16.50
CA LEU A 593 -11.42 23.72 17.21
C LEU A 593 -9.99 24.06 16.78
N TYR A 594 -9.83 25.24 16.19
CA TYR A 594 -8.55 25.95 16.10
C TYR A 594 -8.40 26.89 17.31
N GLY A 595 -7.26 27.58 17.43
CA GLY A 595 -7.02 28.59 18.47
C GLY A 595 -7.42 28.13 19.88
N ASN A 596 -8.20 28.94 20.59
CA ASN A 596 -8.72 28.61 21.93
C ASN A 596 -10.12 29.22 22.21
N GLN A 597 -10.75 29.86 21.22
CA GLN A 597 -12.02 30.57 21.39
C GLN A 597 -13.16 29.87 20.63
N ARG A 598 -14.41 30.03 21.09
CA ARG A 598 -15.58 29.40 20.45
C ARG A 598 -15.80 29.85 19.00
N GLN A 599 -15.27 31.02 18.61
CA GLN A 599 -15.28 31.52 17.23
C GLN A 599 -14.23 30.87 16.32
N ASP A 600 -13.24 30.18 16.88
CA ASP A 600 -12.21 29.43 16.14
C ASP A 600 -12.71 28.02 15.73
N VAL A 601 -13.98 27.69 16.00
CA VAL A 601 -14.60 26.40 15.64
C VAL A 601 -15.03 26.41 14.17
N VAL A 602 -14.43 25.51 13.38
CA VAL A 602 -14.82 25.28 11.98
C VAL A 602 -15.63 24.00 11.84
N THR A 603 -16.68 24.05 11.03
CA THR A 603 -17.44 22.86 10.60
C THR A 603 -16.96 22.48 9.19
N PRO A 604 -16.38 21.28 8.98
CA PRO A 604 -15.96 20.84 7.66
C PRO A 604 -17.12 20.71 6.67
N LYS A 605 -16.91 21.16 5.44
CA LYS A 605 -17.82 20.93 4.32
C LYS A 605 -17.11 20.09 3.26
N ASP A 606 -17.78 19.07 2.73
CA ASP A 606 -17.25 18.19 1.69
C ASP A 606 -15.84 17.66 2.04
N GLY A 607 -15.64 17.29 3.31
CA GLY A 607 -14.37 16.74 3.82
C GLY A 607 -13.20 17.75 3.86
N ALA A 608 -13.46 19.07 3.84
CA ALA A 608 -12.43 20.11 3.90
C ALA A 608 -12.89 21.35 4.72
N TRP A 609 -11.93 22.16 5.16
CA TRP A 609 -12.19 23.42 5.88
C TRP A 609 -11.10 24.47 5.56
N PRO A 610 -11.38 25.77 5.73
CA PRO A 610 -10.37 26.82 5.56
C PRO A 610 -9.44 26.89 6.78
N VAL A 611 -8.12 26.95 6.53
CA VAL A 611 -7.08 27.17 7.56
C VAL A 611 -6.34 28.50 7.37
N GLU A 612 -6.57 29.22 6.27
CA GLU A 612 -5.82 30.45 5.96
C GLU A 612 -6.00 31.57 7.01
N HIS A 613 -7.13 31.60 7.72
CA HIS A 613 -7.42 32.59 8.76
C HIS A 613 -7.41 31.99 10.18
N GLN A 614 -6.96 30.75 10.33
CA GLN A 614 -7.02 30.01 11.60
C GLN A 614 -5.69 30.06 12.37
N ARG A 615 -5.78 30.12 13.70
CA ARG A 615 -4.64 30.01 14.61
C ARG A 615 -4.44 28.57 15.09
N LEU A 616 -3.20 28.17 15.31
CA LEU A 616 -2.85 26.85 15.84
C LEU A 616 -3.41 26.70 17.26
N TYR A 617 -3.92 25.51 17.58
CA TYR A 617 -4.54 25.23 18.89
C TYR A 617 -3.51 25.25 20.04
N VAL A 618 -2.38 24.54 19.86
CA VAL A 618 -1.14 24.76 20.61
C VAL A 618 -0.05 25.10 19.59
N PRO A 619 0.36 26.39 19.47
CA PRO A 619 1.55 26.74 18.71
C PRO A 619 2.80 26.24 19.43
N ALA A 620 3.72 25.65 18.67
CA ALA A 620 5.08 25.40 19.09
C ALA A 620 5.93 26.67 18.97
N GLU A 621 7.06 26.68 19.65
CA GLU A 621 8.09 27.70 19.48
C GLU A 621 9.21 27.18 18.56
N CYS A 622 9.79 28.10 17.78
CA CYS A 622 11.02 27.90 17.05
C CYS A 622 11.90 29.12 17.36
N GLY A 623 12.90 28.94 18.23
CA GLY A 623 13.86 29.98 18.60
C GLY A 623 14.95 30.16 17.56
N SER A 624 15.32 29.09 16.85
CA SER A 624 16.34 29.10 15.80
C SER A 624 15.97 28.19 14.62
N TYR A 625 16.35 28.58 13.41
CA TYR A 625 16.32 27.67 12.26
C TYR A 625 17.43 27.99 11.26
N SER A 626 17.77 27.00 10.43
CA SER A 626 18.77 27.11 9.35
C SER A 626 18.15 26.79 7.98
N ILE A 627 18.75 27.29 6.91
CA ILE A 627 18.44 26.91 5.53
C ILE A 627 19.65 26.26 4.85
N PHE A 628 19.43 25.06 4.30
CA PHE A 628 20.36 24.42 3.36
C PHE A 628 19.75 24.49 1.95
N ALA A 629 20.45 25.11 1.01
CA ALA A 629 19.94 25.45 -0.31
C ALA A 629 20.74 24.75 -1.42
N LEU A 630 20.14 23.76 -2.07
CA LEU A 630 20.74 23.05 -3.21
C LEU A 630 20.44 23.77 -4.55
N VAL A 631 20.69 25.08 -4.58
CA VAL A 631 20.46 25.99 -5.72
C VAL A 631 21.62 26.99 -5.86
N ASP A 632 21.69 27.73 -6.98
CA ASP A 632 22.70 28.78 -7.17
C ASP A 632 22.54 29.87 -6.08
N PRO A 633 23.62 30.30 -5.39
CA PRO A 633 23.58 31.38 -4.39
C PRO A 633 22.93 32.69 -4.87
N LYS A 634 22.87 32.95 -6.18
CA LYS A 634 22.13 34.09 -6.77
C LYS A 634 20.64 34.09 -6.43
N GLU A 635 20.07 32.95 -6.04
CA GLU A 635 18.67 32.84 -5.61
C GLU A 635 18.43 33.27 -4.16
N GLN A 636 19.44 33.77 -3.44
CA GLN A 636 19.29 34.32 -2.09
C GLN A 636 18.12 35.33 -1.95
N PRO A 637 17.88 36.28 -2.89
CA PRO A 637 16.73 37.20 -2.79
C PRO A 637 15.38 36.50 -2.93
N THR A 638 15.31 35.40 -3.70
CA THR A 638 14.13 34.54 -3.82
C THR A 638 13.87 33.82 -2.49
N LEU A 639 14.92 33.28 -1.86
CA LEU A 639 14.84 32.65 -0.55
C LEU A 639 14.47 33.63 0.56
N GLN A 640 14.98 34.86 0.53
CA GLN A 640 14.66 35.91 1.51
C GLN A 640 13.18 36.32 1.48
N LYS A 641 12.61 36.52 0.29
CA LYS A 641 11.17 36.77 0.13
C LYS A 641 10.33 35.59 0.64
N PHE A 642 10.76 34.36 0.39
CA PHE A 642 10.11 33.16 0.92
C PHE A 642 10.18 33.07 2.46
N CYS A 643 11.34 33.31 3.08
CA CYS A 643 11.52 33.27 4.53
C CYS A 643 10.59 34.25 5.24
N HIS A 644 10.58 35.50 4.79
CA HIS A 644 9.74 36.55 5.37
C HIS A 644 8.25 36.20 5.26
N PHE A 645 7.80 35.72 4.09
CA PHE A 645 6.41 35.33 3.89
C PHE A 645 6.00 34.08 4.70
N LEU A 646 6.92 33.13 4.91
CA LEU A 646 6.70 31.98 5.79
C LEU A 646 6.65 32.41 7.28
N GLY A 647 7.57 33.26 7.72
CA GLY A 647 7.63 33.79 9.09
C GLY A 647 6.42 34.66 9.44
N GLN A 648 6.01 35.57 8.55
CA GLN A 648 4.73 36.27 8.65
C GLN A 648 3.56 35.29 8.78
N LYS A 649 3.52 34.22 7.98
CA LYS A 649 2.40 33.26 8.04
C LYS A 649 2.38 32.44 9.32
N ALA A 650 3.54 32.04 9.82
CA ALA A 650 3.68 31.39 11.12
C ALA A 650 3.14 32.27 12.26
N GLN A 651 3.56 33.54 12.29
CA GLN A 651 3.12 34.53 13.29
C GLN A 651 1.61 34.83 13.20
N GLN A 652 1.04 34.94 12.00
CA GLN A 652 -0.42 35.06 11.82
C GLN A 652 -1.18 33.87 12.45
N MET A 653 -0.65 32.66 12.26
CA MET A 653 -1.19 31.42 12.83
C MET A 653 -0.85 31.22 14.32
N GLY A 654 -0.19 32.20 14.97
CA GLY A 654 0.14 32.18 16.40
C GLY A 654 1.45 31.47 16.76
N MET A 655 2.22 30.99 15.79
CA MET A 655 3.51 30.33 16.03
C MET A 655 4.63 31.36 16.20
N ASN A 656 5.44 31.22 17.25
CA ASN A 656 6.70 31.96 17.37
C ASN A 656 7.72 31.37 16.39
N PHE A 657 8.13 32.17 15.39
CA PHE A 657 9.03 31.74 14.32
C PHE A 657 9.88 32.91 13.82
N PRO A 658 11.20 32.73 13.56
CA PRO A 658 12.08 33.83 13.16
C PRO A 658 11.83 34.26 11.70
N GLN A 659 11.95 35.56 11.43
CA GLN A 659 11.73 36.12 10.08
C GLN A 659 12.86 35.80 9.08
N TRP A 660 14.02 35.36 9.57
CA TRP A 660 15.22 35.00 8.82
C TRP A 660 15.98 33.90 9.59
N PRO A 661 16.58 32.89 8.94
CA PRO A 661 17.37 31.86 9.63
C PRO A 661 18.68 32.41 10.19
N GLU A 662 19.22 31.69 11.17
CA GLU A 662 20.55 31.96 11.76
C GLU A 662 21.67 31.64 10.75
N PHE A 663 21.49 30.57 9.96
CA PHE A 663 22.43 30.16 8.91
C PHE A 663 21.73 29.94 7.57
N VAL A 664 22.33 30.43 6.48
CA VAL A 664 22.01 30.03 5.10
C VAL A 664 23.26 29.44 4.47
N ARG A 665 23.21 28.15 4.09
CA ARG A 665 24.33 27.45 3.44
C ARG A 665 23.89 26.90 2.08
N TYR A 666 24.82 26.86 1.13
CA TYR A 666 24.57 26.42 -0.24
C TYR A 666 25.36 25.16 -0.58
N GLY A 667 24.75 24.28 -1.38
CA GLY A 667 25.37 23.05 -1.86
C GLY A 667 24.91 22.69 -3.28
N ARG A 668 25.51 21.63 -3.83
CA ARG A 668 25.29 21.11 -5.18
C ARG A 668 25.16 19.59 -5.23
N ASN A 669 25.75 18.87 -4.26
CA ASN A 669 25.79 17.40 -4.21
C ASN A 669 25.55 16.87 -2.77
N ALA A 670 25.52 15.54 -2.61
CA ALA A 670 25.23 14.89 -1.32
C ALA A 670 26.30 15.12 -0.23
N ASN A 671 27.57 15.22 -0.60
CA ASN A 671 28.68 15.48 0.33
C ASN A 671 28.57 16.90 0.90
N ASP A 672 28.11 17.86 0.09
CA ASP A 672 27.83 19.23 0.55
C ASP A 672 26.70 19.24 1.59
N ILE A 673 25.69 18.37 1.46
CA ILE A 673 24.63 18.22 2.47
C ILE A 673 25.24 17.79 3.81
N GLU A 674 26.11 16.76 3.79
CA GLU A 674 26.77 16.29 5.01
C GLU A 674 27.67 17.36 5.63
N ALA A 675 28.44 18.09 4.81
CA ALA A 675 29.26 19.20 5.26
C ALA A 675 28.42 20.33 5.89
N MET A 676 27.27 20.69 5.30
CA MET A 676 26.35 21.69 5.85
C MET A 676 25.75 21.27 7.20
N PHE A 677 25.35 20.01 7.36
CA PHE A 677 24.92 19.47 8.67
C PHE A 677 26.06 19.52 9.69
N ARG A 678 27.25 18.99 9.33
CA ARG A 678 28.43 18.91 10.19
C ARG A 678 28.89 20.29 10.68
N GLN A 679 28.95 21.27 9.77
CA GLN A 679 29.32 22.64 10.08
C GLN A 679 28.28 23.32 10.97
N THR A 680 26.99 23.15 10.69
CA THR A 680 25.92 23.76 11.50
C THR A 680 25.89 23.18 12.91
N ALA A 681 26.04 21.86 13.06
CA ALA A 681 26.11 21.20 14.36
C ALA A 681 27.34 21.64 15.18
N ARG A 682 28.48 21.89 14.50
CA ARG A 682 29.68 22.47 15.13
C ARG A 682 29.43 23.90 15.61
N GLU A 683 28.99 24.79 14.71
CA GLU A 683 28.81 26.21 15.03
C GLU A 683 27.73 26.43 16.11
N CYS A 684 26.64 25.64 16.09
CA CYS A 684 25.65 25.66 17.18
C CYS A 684 26.27 25.28 18.53
N ARG A 685 27.08 24.22 18.58
CA ARG A 685 27.79 23.78 19.79
C ARG A 685 28.78 24.83 20.29
N GLU A 686 29.54 25.47 19.39
CA GLU A 686 30.50 26.53 19.71
C GLU A 686 29.82 27.79 20.26
N MET A 687 28.59 28.10 19.82
CA MET A 687 27.77 29.19 20.37
C MET A 687 26.98 28.82 21.63
N GLY A 688 27.01 27.55 22.08
CA GLY A 688 26.17 27.07 23.18
C GLY A 688 24.66 27.06 22.87
N ARG A 689 24.28 26.98 21.58
CA ARG A 689 22.88 27.00 21.11
C ARG A 689 22.47 25.66 20.49
N GLN A 690 21.16 25.43 20.38
CA GLN A 690 20.59 24.37 19.56
C GLN A 690 19.91 24.97 18.32
N CYS A 691 19.89 24.21 17.22
CA CYS A 691 19.09 24.51 16.03
C CYS A 691 17.80 23.69 16.09
N ASP A 692 16.63 24.33 16.15
CA ASP A 692 15.36 23.62 16.28
C ASP A 692 14.94 22.95 14.97
N LEU A 693 15.16 23.66 13.85
CA LEU A 693 14.66 23.30 12.53
C LEU A 693 15.70 23.59 11.43
N ILE A 694 15.83 22.66 10.48
CA ILE A 694 16.51 22.89 9.20
C ILE A 694 15.46 22.83 8.08
N ILE A 695 15.36 23.89 7.28
CA ILE A 695 14.59 23.91 6.04
C ILE A 695 15.52 23.63 4.87
N ILE A 696 15.25 22.58 4.08
CA ILE A 696 16.12 22.18 2.96
C ILE A 696 15.43 22.45 1.63
N VAL A 697 16.01 23.35 0.83
CA VAL A 697 15.50 23.73 -0.50
C VAL A 697 16.14 22.86 -1.57
N LEU A 698 15.33 22.01 -2.19
CA LEU A 698 15.73 21.09 -3.26
C LEU A 698 15.36 21.67 -4.64
N PRO A 699 16.23 21.58 -5.66
CA PRO A 699 15.96 22.14 -6.98
C PRO A 699 14.85 21.37 -7.71
N SER A 700 14.82 20.05 -7.52
CA SER A 700 13.87 19.11 -8.11
C SER A 700 13.58 17.95 -7.15
N LYS A 701 12.74 17.00 -7.57
CA LYS A 701 12.58 15.73 -6.84
C LYS A 701 13.81 14.85 -7.06
N ASN A 702 14.74 14.84 -6.11
CA ASN A 702 15.80 13.83 -6.04
C ASN A 702 15.58 12.92 -4.82
N SER A 703 15.44 11.61 -5.06
CA SER A 703 15.30 10.62 -3.98
C SER A 703 16.59 10.45 -3.17
N ASP A 704 17.75 10.56 -3.81
CA ASP A 704 19.06 10.38 -3.18
C ASP A 704 19.28 11.46 -2.11
N TYR A 705 19.27 12.74 -2.51
CA TYR A 705 19.35 13.87 -1.58
C TYR A 705 18.33 13.78 -0.45
N TYR A 706 17.07 13.40 -0.75
CA TYR A 706 16.04 13.25 0.29
C TYR A 706 16.38 12.15 1.31
N MET A 707 16.89 11.01 0.86
CA MET A 707 17.31 9.91 1.75
C MET A 707 18.51 10.34 2.61
N THR A 708 19.53 10.96 2.02
CA THR A 708 20.70 11.49 2.75
C THR A 708 20.29 12.54 3.78
N ILE A 709 19.45 13.52 3.41
CA ILE A 709 18.95 14.53 4.36
C ILE A 709 18.26 13.88 5.56
N LYS A 710 17.47 12.81 5.34
CA LYS A 710 16.71 12.14 6.40
C LYS A 710 17.55 11.20 7.26
N GLU A 711 18.53 10.50 6.68
CA GLU A 711 19.56 9.79 7.46
C GLU A 711 20.29 10.76 8.41
N LEU A 712 20.78 11.89 7.89
CA LEU A 712 21.52 12.87 8.66
C LEU A 712 20.65 13.55 9.72
N SER A 713 19.42 13.99 9.39
CA SER A 713 18.55 14.68 10.35
C SER A 713 17.98 13.76 11.43
N ASP A 714 17.50 12.57 11.05
CA ASP A 714 16.67 11.75 11.94
C ASP A 714 17.51 10.77 12.78
N MET A 715 18.70 10.38 12.28
CA MET A 715 19.54 9.34 12.90
C MET A 715 20.90 9.86 13.39
N ARG A 716 21.58 10.76 12.65
CA ARG A 716 22.93 11.23 13.01
C ARG A 716 22.97 12.50 13.88
N TYR A 717 22.20 13.53 13.52
CA TYR A 717 22.27 14.85 14.17
C TYR A 717 21.07 15.20 15.07
N GLY A 718 19.92 14.53 14.92
CA GLY A 718 18.75 14.74 15.78
C GLY A 718 18.11 16.13 15.70
N VAL A 719 18.16 16.77 14.52
CA VAL A 719 17.62 18.13 14.28
C VAL A 719 16.46 18.05 13.29
N MET A 720 15.30 18.64 13.62
CA MET A 720 14.10 18.47 12.78
C MET A 720 14.29 19.05 11.38
N SER A 721 13.83 18.33 10.36
CA SER A 721 14.04 18.73 8.97
C SER A 721 12.77 18.81 8.11
N GLN A 722 12.66 19.90 7.36
CA GLN A 722 11.55 20.21 6.46
C GLN A 722 12.06 20.51 5.04
N CYS A 723 11.98 19.51 4.16
CA CYS A 723 12.33 19.68 2.75
C CYS A 723 11.25 20.45 1.98
N ILE A 724 11.65 21.28 1.02
CA ILE A 724 10.77 22.01 0.10
C ILE A 724 11.37 22.01 -1.32
N LEU A 725 10.53 22.03 -2.35
CA LEU A 725 10.98 22.19 -3.75
C LEU A 725 11.12 23.68 -4.07
N PHE A 726 12.20 24.07 -4.73
CA PHE A 726 12.53 25.47 -5.06
C PHE A 726 11.42 26.20 -5.85
N LYS A 727 10.71 25.50 -6.74
CA LYS A 727 9.54 26.06 -7.43
C LYS A 727 8.43 26.57 -6.50
N SER A 728 8.39 26.08 -5.26
CA SER A 728 7.45 26.50 -4.21
C SER A 728 7.94 27.73 -3.43
N THR A 729 9.26 27.98 -3.39
CA THR A 729 9.83 29.22 -2.82
C THR A 729 9.81 30.37 -3.83
N GLN A 730 9.85 30.06 -5.14
CA GLN A 730 9.66 31.04 -6.22
C GLN A 730 8.23 31.59 -6.32
N ARG A 731 7.22 30.81 -5.92
CA ARG A 731 5.79 31.20 -5.96
C ARG A 731 5.06 30.73 -4.69
N PRO A 732 5.35 31.32 -3.51
CA PRO A 732 4.68 30.94 -2.27
C PRO A 732 3.24 31.45 -2.28
N SER A 733 2.28 30.53 -2.13
CA SER A 733 0.88 30.90 -1.86
C SER A 733 0.58 30.83 -0.35
N PRO A 734 -0.38 31.62 0.17
CA PRO A 734 -0.78 31.55 1.58
C PRO A 734 -1.14 30.13 2.02
N ALA A 735 -1.87 29.39 1.19
CA ALA A 735 -2.21 27.99 1.41
C ALA A 735 -0.97 27.07 1.42
N THR A 736 0.05 27.33 0.60
CA THR A 736 1.31 26.56 0.64
C THR A 736 2.03 26.78 1.97
N CYS A 737 2.16 28.04 2.41
CA CYS A 737 2.84 28.36 3.67
C CYS A 737 2.06 27.86 4.89
N ALA A 738 0.72 27.95 4.91
CA ALA A 738 -0.09 27.34 5.96
C ALA A 738 0.15 25.81 6.05
N ASN A 739 0.16 25.09 4.92
CA ASN A 739 0.46 23.65 4.88
C ASN A 739 1.94 23.29 5.14
N LEU A 740 2.84 24.28 5.31
CA LEU A 740 4.19 24.11 5.82
C LEU A 740 4.23 24.37 7.33
N VAL A 741 3.62 25.46 7.81
CA VAL A 741 3.46 25.80 9.23
C VAL A 741 2.80 24.65 9.99
N LEU A 742 1.71 24.07 9.47
CA LEU A 742 1.06 22.87 10.05
C LEU A 742 2.05 21.71 10.28
N LYS A 743 3.05 21.51 9.42
CA LYS A 743 4.02 20.41 9.52
C LYS A 743 5.21 20.74 10.43
N ILE A 744 5.62 22.00 10.42
CA ILE A 744 6.67 22.52 11.31
C ILE A 744 6.17 22.48 12.76
N ASN A 745 4.94 22.95 13.01
CA ASN A 745 4.30 22.94 14.32
C ASN A 745 4.30 21.53 14.95
N MET A 746 3.78 20.52 14.23
CA MET A 746 3.74 19.12 14.70
C MET A 746 5.14 18.54 14.98
N LYS A 747 6.16 18.91 14.19
CA LYS A 747 7.55 18.45 14.42
C LYS A 747 8.14 19.02 15.70
N LEU A 748 7.86 20.30 15.97
CA LEU A 748 8.27 21.00 17.18
C LEU A 748 7.32 20.75 18.38
N GLY A 749 6.32 19.88 18.23
CA GLY A 749 5.45 19.37 19.31
C GLY A 749 4.13 20.10 19.49
N GLY A 750 3.83 21.09 18.65
CA GLY A 750 2.58 21.84 18.69
C GLY A 750 1.39 21.06 18.08
N VAL A 751 0.19 21.35 18.58
CA VAL A 751 -1.07 20.76 18.13
C VAL A 751 -1.77 21.75 17.19
N ASN A 752 -2.05 21.33 15.96
CA ASN A 752 -2.63 22.23 14.96
C ASN A 752 -4.09 22.61 15.25
N SER A 753 -4.88 21.64 15.70
CA SER A 753 -6.32 21.72 15.95
C SER A 753 -6.76 20.56 16.84
N ARG A 754 -7.95 20.63 17.44
CA ARG A 754 -8.61 19.51 18.13
C ARG A 754 -10.00 19.25 17.57
N LEU A 755 -10.56 18.08 17.86
CA LEU A 755 -11.99 17.84 17.67
C LEU A 755 -12.75 18.59 18.78
N VAL A 756 -13.92 19.14 18.45
CA VAL A 756 -14.91 19.52 19.46
C VAL A 756 -15.59 18.22 19.93
N ALA A 757 -15.73 18.04 21.25
CA ALA A 757 -16.34 16.85 21.80
C ALA A 757 -17.87 16.85 21.55
N ASP A 758 -18.35 15.93 20.70
CA ASP A 758 -19.73 15.49 20.68
C ASP A 758 -19.92 14.29 21.64
N GLN A 759 -21.16 13.81 21.81
CA GLN A 759 -21.48 12.69 22.71
C GLN A 759 -20.60 11.44 22.51
N ILE A 760 -20.26 11.12 21.26
CA ILE A 760 -19.41 9.96 20.91
C ILE A 760 -17.94 10.27 21.23
N THR A 761 -17.47 11.44 20.82
CA THR A 761 -16.10 11.90 21.05
C THR A 761 -15.80 12.06 22.54
N SER A 762 -16.76 12.53 23.36
CA SER A 762 -16.64 12.53 24.82
C SER A 762 -16.44 11.10 25.35
N LYS A 763 -17.46 10.24 25.18
CA LYS A 763 -17.51 8.86 25.67
C LYS A 763 -16.27 8.04 25.31
N TYR A 764 -15.81 8.13 24.06
CA TYR A 764 -14.73 7.29 23.51
C TYR A 764 -13.38 7.97 23.28
N LEU A 765 -13.26 9.31 23.35
CA LEU A 765 -12.00 10.00 23.05
C LEU A 765 -11.57 11.08 24.06
N VAL A 766 -12.40 11.47 25.04
CA VAL A 766 -12.07 12.57 25.99
C VAL A 766 -12.29 12.19 27.45
N ASP A 767 -13.46 11.66 27.81
CA ASP A 767 -13.89 11.52 29.22
C ASP A 767 -13.04 10.50 30.00
N ARG A 768 -12.40 9.56 29.28
CA ARG A 768 -11.48 8.54 29.82
C ARG A 768 -10.22 8.47 28.94
N PRO A 769 -9.02 8.24 29.51
CA PRO A 769 -7.77 8.17 28.75
C PRO A 769 -7.80 6.97 27.80
N VAL A 770 -7.39 7.20 26.55
CA VAL A 770 -7.40 6.19 25.50
C VAL A 770 -6.07 6.15 24.77
N LEU A 771 -5.54 4.94 24.57
CA LEU A 771 -4.40 4.71 23.70
C LEU A 771 -4.92 4.19 22.35
N ILE A 772 -4.81 5.01 21.33
CA ILE A 772 -5.15 4.67 19.94
C ILE A 772 -3.88 4.29 19.20
N LEU A 773 -3.79 3.02 18.83
CA LEU A 773 -2.67 2.45 18.11
C LEU A 773 -2.93 2.42 16.60
N GLY A 774 -1.92 2.82 15.82
CA GLY A 774 -1.89 2.63 14.38
C GLY A 774 -0.77 1.67 14.00
N ILE A 775 -1.06 0.63 13.22
CA ILE A 775 -0.10 -0.42 12.90
C ILE A 775 -0.08 -0.70 11.38
N ASP A 776 1.08 -0.51 10.75
CA ASP A 776 1.35 -0.82 9.34
C ASP A 776 2.51 -1.82 9.21
N VAL A 777 2.40 -2.74 8.24
CA VAL A 777 3.49 -3.61 7.82
C VAL A 777 3.68 -3.44 6.33
N THR A 778 4.75 -2.74 5.97
CA THR A 778 5.08 -2.42 4.60
C THR A 778 6.14 -3.38 4.08
N HIS A 779 5.71 -4.29 3.20
CA HIS A 779 6.58 -5.22 2.47
C HIS A 779 7.39 -4.55 1.33
N PRO A 780 8.53 -5.13 0.94
CA PRO A 780 9.30 -4.69 -0.24
C PRO A 780 8.54 -4.98 -1.54
N THR A 781 8.88 -4.25 -2.61
CA THR A 781 8.45 -4.63 -3.98
C THR A 781 9.44 -5.61 -4.62
N GLN A 782 9.04 -6.27 -5.71
CA GLN A 782 9.89 -7.17 -6.51
C GLN A 782 11.22 -6.57 -7.03
N ALA A 783 11.35 -5.24 -7.05
CA ALA A 783 12.61 -4.57 -7.36
C ALA A 783 13.52 -4.42 -6.11
N GLU A 784 12.92 -4.31 -4.93
CA GLU A 784 13.60 -4.13 -3.64
C GLU A 784 13.94 -5.48 -2.98
N GLU A 785 13.13 -6.53 -3.21
CA GLU A 785 13.46 -7.91 -2.87
C GLU A 785 14.83 -8.32 -3.43
N ARG A 786 15.13 -7.92 -4.68
CA ARG A 786 16.41 -8.15 -5.38
C ARG A 786 17.60 -7.40 -4.77
N ILE A 787 17.34 -6.41 -3.92
CA ILE A 787 18.41 -5.71 -3.18
C ILE A 787 18.49 -6.10 -1.71
N GLY A 788 17.75 -7.13 -1.28
CA GLY A 788 17.76 -7.63 0.09
C GLY A 788 16.89 -6.83 1.07
N MET A 789 16.01 -5.95 0.57
CA MET A 789 15.14 -5.13 1.42
C MET A 789 14.24 -6.02 2.33
N PRO A 790 14.25 -5.81 3.65
CA PRO A 790 13.38 -6.53 4.58
C PRO A 790 11.95 -5.96 4.53
N SER A 791 11.07 -6.51 5.36
CA SER A 791 9.77 -5.88 5.64
C SER A 791 9.95 -4.88 6.78
N VAL A 792 9.20 -3.79 6.76
CA VAL A 792 9.25 -2.77 7.82
C VAL A 792 7.89 -2.71 8.48
N ALA A 793 7.88 -2.96 9.78
CA ALA A 793 6.71 -2.82 10.63
C ALA A 793 6.81 -1.51 11.42
N ALA A 794 5.67 -0.84 11.62
CA ALA A 794 5.58 0.42 12.36
C ALA A 794 4.34 0.42 13.26
N VAL A 795 4.54 0.84 14.52
CA VAL A 795 3.51 1.02 15.54
C VAL A 795 3.56 2.48 16.00
N VAL A 796 2.44 3.19 15.93
CA VAL A 796 2.29 4.52 16.50
C VAL A 796 1.24 4.51 17.60
N GLY A 797 1.37 5.40 18.58
CA GLY A 797 0.37 5.64 19.62
C GLY A 797 0.29 7.12 19.94
N ASN A 798 -0.90 7.62 20.31
CA ASN A 798 -1.03 9.00 20.78
C ASN A 798 -0.25 9.21 22.09
N LEU A 799 0.20 10.44 22.30
CA LEU A 799 0.90 10.90 23.50
C LEU A 799 0.02 11.81 24.36
N ASP A 800 -1.06 12.34 23.79
CA ASP A 800 -1.98 13.27 24.44
C ASP A 800 -3.37 12.67 24.69
N MET A 801 -4.03 13.17 25.73
CA MET A 801 -5.40 12.78 26.16
C MET A 801 -6.45 12.92 25.06
N MET A 802 -6.26 13.84 24.11
CA MET A 802 -7.05 13.95 22.89
C MET A 802 -6.12 13.70 21.69
N PRO A 803 -6.36 12.68 20.86
CA PRO A 803 -5.32 12.01 20.09
C PRO A 803 -4.86 12.78 18.83
N GLN A 804 -3.98 13.77 19.02
CA GLN A 804 -3.41 14.63 17.96
C GLN A 804 -1.89 14.47 17.82
N SER A 805 -1.17 14.26 18.93
CA SER A 805 0.28 14.05 18.96
C SER A 805 0.59 12.56 19.05
N TYR A 806 1.51 12.05 18.22
CA TYR A 806 1.83 10.62 18.16
C TYR A 806 3.33 10.36 18.21
N GLY A 807 3.75 9.42 19.06
CA GLY A 807 5.09 8.82 19.05
C GLY A 807 5.10 7.53 18.24
N ALA A 808 6.30 7.07 17.84
CA ALA A 808 6.46 5.95 16.91
C ALA A 808 7.54 4.95 17.32
N ASN A 809 7.26 3.66 17.09
CA ASN A 809 8.22 2.57 17.10
C ASN A 809 8.29 1.91 15.72
N VAL A 810 9.50 1.60 15.26
CA VAL A 810 9.75 0.98 13.95
C VAL A 810 10.89 -0.03 14.06
N LYS A 811 10.73 -1.22 13.46
CA LYS A 811 11.78 -2.24 13.34
C LYS A 811 11.69 -2.94 11.98
N VAL A 812 12.79 -3.54 11.54
CA VAL A 812 12.77 -4.47 10.40
C VAL A 812 12.30 -5.86 10.86
N GLN A 813 11.64 -6.59 9.97
CA GLN A 813 11.28 -7.99 10.19
C GLN A 813 11.43 -8.84 8.93
N ARG A 814 11.43 -10.17 9.13
CA ARG A 814 11.59 -11.17 8.07
C ARG A 814 10.55 -10.98 6.96
N ARG A 815 10.94 -11.33 5.73
CA ARG A 815 10.12 -11.18 4.52
C ARG A 815 8.81 -11.95 4.65
N CYS A 816 7.71 -11.33 4.20
CA CYS A 816 6.36 -11.91 4.11
C CYS A 816 5.68 -12.33 5.43
N ARG A 817 6.20 -11.94 6.61
CA ARG A 817 5.43 -12.04 7.86
C ARG A 817 4.61 -10.78 8.06
N GLU A 818 3.29 -10.93 8.14
CA GLU A 818 2.33 -9.83 8.36
C GLU A 818 2.21 -9.45 9.85
N SER A 819 2.29 -10.39 10.79
CA SER A 819 2.25 -10.08 12.24
C SER A 819 3.46 -9.24 12.66
N VAL A 820 3.26 -8.20 13.48
CA VAL A 820 4.36 -7.40 14.02
C VAL A 820 5.14 -8.16 15.09
N VAL A 821 6.40 -8.52 14.81
CA VAL A 821 7.22 -9.42 15.64
C VAL A 821 7.54 -8.86 17.04
N TYR A 822 7.55 -7.53 17.18
CA TYR A 822 7.96 -6.79 18.38
C TYR A 822 6.81 -5.97 18.98
N VAL A 823 5.58 -6.39 18.73
CA VAL A 823 4.37 -5.67 19.15
C VAL A 823 4.35 -5.46 20.67
N THR A 824 4.81 -6.43 21.46
CA THR A 824 4.87 -6.37 22.91
C THR A 824 5.75 -5.21 23.39
N GLU A 825 6.99 -5.08 22.89
CA GLU A 825 7.88 -3.99 23.31
C GLU A 825 7.39 -2.64 22.78
N ALA A 826 6.89 -2.60 21.54
CA ALA A 826 6.36 -1.36 20.95
C ALA A 826 5.16 -0.81 21.72
N VAL A 827 4.22 -1.68 22.09
CA VAL A 827 3.02 -1.28 22.85
C VAL A 827 3.39 -0.90 24.27
N ARG A 828 4.34 -1.61 24.92
CA ARG A 828 4.89 -1.20 26.23
C ARG A 828 5.53 0.18 26.16
N GLU A 829 6.33 0.47 25.14
CA GLU A 829 6.91 1.80 24.92
C GLU A 829 5.84 2.88 24.65
N ARG A 830 4.76 2.58 23.91
CA ARG A 830 3.66 3.54 23.70
C ARG A 830 2.85 3.78 24.98
N LEU A 831 2.57 2.73 25.76
CA LEU A 831 1.94 2.82 27.09
C LEU A 831 2.76 3.74 28.01
N LEU A 832 4.06 3.44 28.17
CA LEU A 832 4.96 4.24 29.00
C LEU A 832 5.05 5.70 28.53
N ALA A 833 5.12 5.94 27.23
CA ALA A 833 5.15 7.29 26.66
C ALA A 833 3.85 8.09 26.91
N PHE A 834 2.69 7.45 26.78
CA PHE A 834 1.39 8.06 27.10
C PHE A 834 1.30 8.38 28.60
N MET A 835 1.66 7.45 29.48
CA MET A 835 1.60 7.64 30.93
C MET A 835 2.55 8.75 31.40
N ALA A 836 3.76 8.82 30.85
CA ALA A 836 4.71 9.90 31.12
C ALA A 836 4.23 11.28 30.62
N SER A 837 3.47 11.32 29.53
CA SER A 837 2.99 12.56 28.89
C SER A 837 1.65 13.08 29.42
N THR A 838 0.83 12.21 30.03
CA THR A 838 -0.52 12.53 30.51
C THR A 838 -0.71 12.38 32.02
N HIS A 839 0.24 11.72 32.70
CA HIS A 839 0.14 11.27 34.09
C HIS A 839 -1.09 10.38 34.38
N ARG A 840 -1.64 9.70 33.34
CA ARG A 840 -2.75 8.75 33.47
C ARG A 840 -2.47 7.45 32.72
N HIS A 841 -2.95 6.35 33.28
CA HIS A 841 -3.04 5.05 32.60
C HIS A 841 -4.19 5.10 31.57
N PRO A 842 -4.02 4.56 30.35
CA PRO A 842 -5.12 4.30 29.43
C PRO A 842 -6.18 3.39 30.09
N GLU A 843 -7.44 3.82 30.12
CA GLU A 843 -8.54 2.98 30.59
C GLU A 843 -9.02 2.00 29.51
N ARG A 844 -8.56 2.16 28.25
CA ARG A 844 -8.97 1.39 27.08
C ARG A 844 -8.02 1.59 25.90
N ILE A 845 -7.91 0.58 25.04
CA ILE A 845 -6.99 0.55 23.88
C ILE A 845 -7.79 0.33 22.59
N ILE A 846 -7.50 1.10 21.55
CA ILE A 846 -8.18 1.01 20.23
C ILE A 846 -7.12 0.87 19.14
N VAL A 847 -7.12 -0.24 18.41
CA VAL A 847 -6.09 -0.59 17.43
C VAL A 847 -6.65 -0.50 16.01
N TYR A 848 -5.97 0.23 15.13
CA TYR A 848 -6.22 0.22 13.69
C TYR A 848 -5.02 -0.36 12.93
N ARG A 849 -5.19 -1.53 12.31
CA ARG A 849 -4.16 -2.31 11.61
C ARG A 849 -4.39 -2.29 10.10
N ASP A 850 -3.46 -1.78 9.28
CA ASP A 850 -3.62 -1.74 7.81
C ASP A 850 -2.96 -2.90 7.06
N GLY A 851 -3.59 -3.33 5.96
CA GLY A 851 -2.97 -4.18 4.95
C GLY A 851 -3.12 -5.69 5.12
N VAL A 852 -3.60 -6.17 6.27
CA VAL A 852 -3.85 -7.61 6.52
C VAL A 852 -4.97 -8.11 5.61
N SER A 853 -4.77 -9.28 4.98
CA SER A 853 -5.78 -9.93 4.14
C SER A 853 -6.72 -10.83 4.94
N ASP A 854 -7.94 -11.03 4.45
CA ASP A 854 -9.03 -11.76 5.14
C ASP A 854 -8.57 -13.17 5.59
N GLY A 855 -7.78 -13.87 4.76
CA GLY A 855 -7.21 -15.19 5.06
C GLY A 855 -6.08 -15.21 6.09
N GLN A 856 -5.72 -14.07 6.70
CA GLN A 856 -4.67 -13.93 7.71
C GLN A 856 -5.16 -13.30 9.01
N PHE A 857 -6.46 -12.94 9.11
CA PHE A 857 -7.04 -12.30 10.29
C PHE A 857 -6.80 -13.12 11.58
N ALA A 858 -6.99 -14.44 11.54
CA ALA A 858 -6.82 -15.32 12.70
C ALA A 858 -5.37 -15.34 13.23
N GLU A 859 -4.39 -15.47 12.34
CA GLU A 859 -2.97 -15.53 12.69
C GLU A 859 -2.49 -14.20 13.27
N VAL A 860 -2.81 -13.09 12.60
CA VAL A 860 -2.35 -11.76 13.00
C VAL A 860 -3.05 -11.30 14.28
N LEU A 861 -4.36 -11.54 14.44
CA LEU A 861 -5.09 -11.22 15.67
C LEU A 861 -4.50 -11.99 16.86
N ARG A 862 -4.34 -13.33 16.73
CA ARG A 862 -3.81 -14.19 17.80
C ARG A 862 -2.42 -13.75 18.25
N GLU A 863 -1.55 -13.31 17.34
CA GLU A 863 -0.19 -12.87 17.71
C GLU A 863 -0.18 -11.44 18.27
N GLU A 864 -0.86 -10.50 17.62
CA GLU A 864 -0.80 -9.09 18.03
C GLU A 864 -1.62 -8.80 19.28
N LEU A 865 -2.81 -9.41 19.46
CA LEU A 865 -3.65 -9.20 20.64
C LEU A 865 -3.03 -9.77 21.91
N ASN A 866 -2.44 -10.97 21.85
CA ASN A 866 -1.68 -11.53 22.97
C ASN A 866 -0.45 -10.69 23.32
N GLY A 867 0.25 -10.14 22.32
CA GLY A 867 1.36 -9.22 22.55
C GLY A 867 0.93 -7.88 23.18
N ILE A 868 -0.24 -7.34 22.81
CA ILE A 868 -0.83 -6.15 23.46
C ILE A 868 -1.20 -6.46 24.92
N ARG A 869 -1.86 -7.59 25.20
CA ARG A 869 -2.20 -8.01 26.57
C ARG A 869 -0.95 -8.23 27.43
N ALA A 870 0.08 -8.90 26.89
CA ALA A 870 1.36 -9.06 27.56
C ALA A 870 2.06 -7.72 27.84
N ALA A 871 2.01 -6.76 26.90
CA ALA A 871 2.57 -5.42 27.11
C ALA A 871 1.88 -4.64 28.24
N CYS A 872 0.59 -4.90 28.47
CA CYS A 872 -0.15 -4.34 29.60
C CYS A 872 0.27 -5.00 30.93
N GLY A 873 0.36 -6.33 30.98
CA GLY A 873 0.92 -7.06 32.14
C GLY A 873 2.36 -6.66 32.51
N MET A 874 3.16 -6.21 31.53
CA MET A 874 4.50 -5.64 31.73
C MET A 874 4.52 -4.17 32.23
N VAL A 875 3.36 -3.55 32.43
CA VAL A 875 3.19 -2.24 33.10
C VAL A 875 2.70 -2.45 34.54
N SER A 876 1.73 -3.33 34.76
CA SER A 876 1.33 -3.82 36.07
C SER A 876 0.59 -5.15 35.90
N GLN A 877 0.72 -6.06 36.87
CA GLN A 877 0.17 -7.42 36.78
C GLN A 877 -1.36 -7.43 36.63
N ASP A 878 -2.07 -6.48 37.24
CA ASP A 878 -3.53 -6.38 37.21
C ASP A 878 -4.06 -5.43 36.11
N TYR A 879 -3.17 -4.82 35.31
CA TYR A 879 -3.55 -3.85 34.30
C TYR A 879 -4.01 -4.54 33.00
N ASN A 880 -5.31 -4.79 32.90
CA ASN A 880 -5.97 -5.40 31.74
C ASN A 880 -7.06 -4.47 31.16
N PRO A 881 -6.70 -3.40 30.42
CA PRO A 881 -7.67 -2.48 29.82
C PRO A 881 -8.39 -3.13 28.62
N PRO A 882 -9.70 -2.90 28.42
CA PRO A 882 -10.44 -3.44 27.28
C PRO A 882 -9.90 -2.96 25.93
N ILE A 883 -9.75 -3.89 24.98
CA ILE A 883 -9.13 -3.68 23.67
C ILE A 883 -10.19 -3.77 22.56
N THR A 884 -10.15 -2.86 21.59
CA THR A 884 -10.85 -3.02 20.30
C THR A 884 -9.82 -3.15 19.18
N TYR A 885 -9.88 -4.20 18.36
CA TYR A 885 -8.94 -4.46 17.27
C TYR A 885 -9.63 -4.40 15.91
N ILE A 886 -9.22 -3.44 15.08
CA ILE A 886 -9.88 -3.06 13.82
C ILE A 886 -8.88 -3.19 12.67
N VAL A 887 -9.11 -4.11 11.73
CA VAL A 887 -8.34 -4.16 10.48
C VAL A 887 -8.92 -3.17 9.47
N VAL A 888 -8.05 -2.37 8.87
CA VAL A 888 -8.36 -1.40 7.82
C VAL A 888 -7.82 -1.92 6.49
N GLN A 889 -8.66 -1.96 5.47
CA GLN A 889 -8.27 -2.37 4.11
C GLN A 889 -8.53 -1.23 3.13
N LYS A 890 -7.47 -0.56 2.70
CA LYS A 890 -7.53 0.52 1.68
C LYS A 890 -7.23 0.06 0.24
N ARG A 891 -7.04 -1.25 0.01
CA ARG A 891 -6.54 -1.82 -1.26
C ARG A 891 -7.45 -2.92 -1.86
N HIS A 892 -8.74 -2.63 -2.02
CA HIS A 892 -9.72 -3.56 -2.60
C HIS A 892 -10.38 -3.04 -3.90
N HIS A 893 -11.18 -3.90 -4.52
CA HIS A 893 -11.89 -3.64 -5.76
C HIS A 893 -13.31 -3.08 -5.59
N ALA A 894 -13.90 -3.13 -4.39
CA ALA A 894 -15.18 -2.49 -4.09
C ALA A 894 -15.20 -0.98 -4.40
N ARG A 895 -16.26 -0.53 -5.09
CA ARG A 895 -16.60 0.84 -5.47
C ARG A 895 -18.07 1.07 -5.13
N ILE A 896 -18.40 2.33 -4.87
CA ILE A 896 -19.74 2.77 -4.48
C ILE A 896 -20.04 4.06 -5.25
N PHE A 897 -21.21 4.10 -5.87
CA PHE A 897 -21.69 5.17 -6.75
C PHE A 897 -23.03 5.69 -6.23
N CYS A 898 -23.35 6.97 -6.47
CA CYS A 898 -24.68 7.50 -6.15
C CYS A 898 -25.72 6.95 -7.13
N GLN A 899 -26.91 6.57 -6.65
CA GLN A 899 -28.06 6.31 -7.53
C GLN A 899 -28.68 7.63 -8.04
N ASN A 900 -28.64 8.69 -7.22
CA ASN A 900 -29.20 10.00 -7.55
C ASN A 900 -28.12 11.03 -7.89
N ALA A 901 -28.30 11.80 -8.98
CA ALA A 901 -27.37 12.86 -9.37
C ALA A 901 -27.21 13.98 -8.32
N ARG A 902 -28.27 14.27 -7.54
CA ARG A 902 -28.24 15.29 -6.47
C ARG A 902 -27.25 14.97 -5.33
N ASP A 903 -26.88 13.70 -5.19
CA ASP A 903 -26.01 13.20 -4.12
C ASP A 903 -24.54 13.12 -4.57
N MET A 904 -24.24 13.36 -5.85
CA MET A 904 -22.89 13.32 -6.41
C MET A 904 -22.10 14.61 -6.07
N VAL A 905 -20.90 14.47 -5.50
CA VAL A 905 -20.06 15.62 -5.12
C VAL A 905 -18.83 15.81 -6.02
N GLY A 906 -18.54 17.09 -6.30
CA GLY A 906 -17.35 17.53 -7.02
C GLY A 906 -17.34 17.18 -8.51
N ARG A 907 -16.30 17.64 -9.23
CA ARG A 907 -16.13 17.38 -10.67
C ARG A 907 -16.04 15.90 -11.03
N ALA A 908 -15.62 15.05 -10.08
CA ALA A 908 -15.51 13.62 -10.25
C ALA A 908 -16.78 12.82 -9.87
N LYS A 909 -17.88 13.50 -9.49
CA LYS A 909 -19.22 12.94 -9.22
C LYS A 909 -19.24 11.82 -8.17
N ASN A 910 -18.36 11.87 -7.19
CA ASN A 910 -18.20 10.80 -6.20
C ASN A 910 -19.32 10.83 -5.14
N VAL A 911 -19.42 9.73 -4.37
CA VAL A 911 -20.20 9.73 -3.11
C VAL A 911 -19.64 10.78 -2.13
N PRO A 912 -20.49 11.40 -1.29
CA PRO A 912 -20.06 12.43 -0.34
C PRO A 912 -19.16 11.85 0.77
N PRO A 913 -18.22 12.64 1.31
CA PRO A 913 -17.44 12.25 2.49
C PRO A 913 -18.35 11.88 3.66
N GLY A 914 -18.02 10.79 4.34
CA GLY A 914 -18.85 10.21 5.41
C GLY A 914 -19.88 9.21 4.91
N THR A 915 -19.92 8.89 3.62
CA THR A 915 -20.74 7.78 3.09
C THR A 915 -20.25 6.46 3.66
N THR A 916 -21.10 5.82 4.46
CA THR A 916 -20.90 4.56 5.15
C THR A 916 -21.88 3.52 4.62
N VAL A 917 -21.42 2.29 4.42
CA VAL A 917 -22.24 1.14 4.02
C VAL A 917 -21.89 -0.05 4.90
N ASP A 918 -22.86 -0.44 5.73
CA ASP A 918 -22.82 -1.59 6.64
C ASP A 918 -23.97 -2.58 6.38
N THR A 919 -24.50 -2.59 5.15
CA THR A 919 -25.47 -3.57 4.63
C THR A 919 -25.22 -3.92 3.16
N GLY A 920 -25.76 -5.06 2.71
CA GLY A 920 -25.74 -5.52 1.32
C GLY A 920 -24.41 -6.15 0.88
N ILE A 921 -23.36 -5.34 0.80
CA ILE A 921 -22.02 -5.72 0.28
C ILE A 921 -20.99 -6.08 1.38
N VAL A 922 -21.42 -6.08 2.63
CA VAL A 922 -20.59 -6.42 3.80
C VAL A 922 -20.81 -7.87 4.22
N SER A 923 -19.94 -8.41 5.07
CA SER A 923 -20.03 -9.81 5.51
C SER A 923 -21.34 -10.15 6.21
N ALA A 924 -21.74 -11.42 6.13
CA ALA A 924 -23.06 -11.89 6.55
C ALA A 924 -23.27 -11.86 8.08
N ASP A 925 -22.22 -12.15 8.84
CA ASP A 925 -22.24 -12.29 10.30
C ASP A 925 -21.20 -11.42 11.02
N GLY A 926 -20.01 -11.24 10.42
CA GLY A 926 -18.94 -10.40 10.94
C GLY A 926 -19.27 -8.90 10.99
N PHE A 927 -18.65 -8.20 11.94
CA PHE A 927 -18.76 -6.75 12.12
C PHE A 927 -17.78 -6.01 11.19
N ASP A 928 -18.16 -5.86 9.91
CA ASP A 928 -17.42 -5.05 8.92
C ASP A 928 -18.26 -3.95 8.27
N PHE A 929 -17.63 -2.85 7.86
CA PHE A 929 -18.27 -1.74 7.16
C PHE A 929 -17.34 -1.04 6.15
N TYR A 930 -17.90 -0.45 5.12
CA TYR A 930 -17.21 0.47 4.22
C TYR A 930 -17.44 1.91 4.66
N LEU A 931 -16.40 2.74 4.68
CA LEU A 931 -16.50 4.19 4.91
C LEU A 931 -15.67 4.96 3.86
N CYS A 932 -16.35 5.83 3.10
CA CYS A 932 -15.73 6.82 2.23
C CYS A 932 -15.54 8.14 3.01
N SER A 933 -14.55 8.19 3.90
CA SER A 933 -14.28 9.34 4.76
C SER A 933 -13.79 10.60 4.04
N HIS A 934 -13.38 10.51 2.77
CA HIS A 934 -12.64 11.55 2.06
C HIS A 934 -13.33 12.00 0.78
N PHE A 935 -13.00 13.22 0.33
CA PHE A 935 -13.52 13.79 -0.91
C PHE A 935 -12.70 13.32 -2.12
N GLY A 936 -13.35 12.68 -3.08
CA GLY A 936 -12.74 12.23 -4.33
C GLY A 936 -12.44 13.39 -5.28
N ILE A 937 -11.25 13.99 -5.15
CA ILE A 937 -10.79 15.13 -5.96
C ILE A 937 -10.68 14.76 -7.45
N GLN A 938 -10.19 13.56 -7.75
CA GLN A 938 -9.93 13.05 -9.10
C GLN A 938 -10.11 11.53 -9.10
N GLY A 939 -10.68 10.99 -10.17
CA GLY A 939 -11.00 9.56 -10.26
C GLY A 939 -12.21 9.18 -9.40
N THR A 940 -12.59 7.91 -9.44
CA THR A 940 -13.57 7.33 -8.50
C THR A 940 -12.93 7.10 -7.13
N SER A 941 -13.60 7.55 -6.07
CA SER A 941 -13.22 7.29 -4.68
C SER A 941 -13.10 5.80 -4.39
N ARG A 942 -12.23 5.46 -3.44
CA ARG A 942 -12.16 4.12 -2.85
C ARG A 942 -12.55 4.25 -1.37
N PRO A 943 -13.75 3.81 -0.93
CA PRO A 943 -14.00 3.67 0.50
C PRO A 943 -12.94 2.74 1.09
N ALA A 944 -12.62 2.89 2.37
CA ALA A 944 -11.86 1.86 3.09
C ALA A 944 -12.86 0.89 3.73
N ARG A 945 -12.52 -0.41 3.75
CA ARG A 945 -13.23 -1.42 4.54
C ARG A 945 -12.60 -1.51 5.92
N TYR A 946 -13.43 -1.68 6.94
CA TYR A 946 -13.05 -1.83 8.35
C TYR A 946 -13.66 -3.13 8.86
N HIS A 947 -12.86 -3.99 9.50
CA HIS A 947 -13.30 -5.23 10.15
C HIS A 947 -12.98 -5.18 11.63
N VAL A 948 -13.97 -5.39 12.50
CA VAL A 948 -13.76 -5.55 13.94
C VAL A 948 -13.48 -7.02 14.23
N LEU A 949 -12.22 -7.32 14.55
CA LEU A 949 -11.79 -8.70 14.86
C LEU A 949 -11.88 -9.01 16.35
N TRP A 950 -11.84 -7.99 17.21
CA TRP A 950 -12.00 -8.11 18.66
C TRP A 950 -12.58 -6.82 19.24
N ASP A 951 -13.44 -6.90 20.26
CA ASP A 951 -13.97 -5.72 20.95
C ASP A 951 -14.43 -5.99 22.40
N ASP A 952 -13.54 -5.71 23.36
CA ASP A 952 -13.89 -5.68 24.79
C ASP A 952 -14.63 -4.38 25.20
N ASN A 953 -14.69 -3.35 24.34
CA ASN A 953 -15.27 -2.03 24.69
C ASN A 953 -16.78 -1.93 24.41
N GLY A 954 -17.38 -2.93 23.75
CA GLY A 954 -18.83 -2.98 23.50
C GLY A 954 -19.33 -1.85 22.58
N PHE A 955 -18.60 -1.54 21.51
CA PHE A 955 -19.04 -0.57 20.52
C PHE A 955 -20.28 -1.05 19.76
N ASN A 956 -21.30 -0.18 19.69
CA ASN A 956 -22.32 -0.31 18.64
C ASN A 956 -21.78 0.24 17.30
N ALA A 957 -22.48 -0.08 16.21
CA ALA A 957 -22.09 0.28 14.86
C ALA A 957 -21.91 1.80 14.66
N ASP A 958 -22.86 2.63 15.12
CA ASP A 958 -22.79 4.08 14.90
C ASP A 958 -21.68 4.76 15.70
N ASP A 959 -21.51 4.37 16.97
CA ASP A 959 -20.43 4.89 17.82
C ASP A 959 -19.05 4.62 17.20
N LEU A 960 -18.82 3.40 16.71
CA LEU A 960 -17.58 3.02 16.07
C LEU A 960 -17.36 3.71 14.72
N GLN A 961 -18.38 3.72 13.86
CA GLN A 961 -18.30 4.31 12.52
C GLN A 961 -18.08 5.82 12.60
N ALA A 962 -18.78 6.52 13.51
CA ALA A 962 -18.59 7.94 13.76
C ALA A 962 -17.20 8.23 14.34
N MET A 963 -16.75 7.49 15.36
CA MET A 963 -15.39 7.65 15.90
C MET A 963 -14.30 7.41 14.84
N THR A 964 -14.43 6.36 14.02
CA THR A 964 -13.55 6.06 12.89
C THR A 964 -13.51 7.22 11.90
N TYR A 965 -14.67 7.80 11.58
CA TYR A 965 -14.79 8.96 10.70
C TYR A 965 -14.18 10.22 11.34
N HIS A 966 -14.40 10.47 12.63
CA HIS A 966 -13.82 11.61 13.36
C HIS A 966 -12.28 11.54 13.38
N LEU A 967 -11.70 10.35 13.54
CA LEU A 967 -10.25 10.13 13.45
C LEU A 967 -9.67 10.31 12.04
N CYS A 968 -10.48 10.45 10.99
CA CYS A 968 -10.01 10.88 9.68
C CYS A 968 -9.78 12.41 9.60
N TYR A 969 -10.26 13.19 10.57
CA TYR A 969 -10.09 14.65 10.66
C TYR A 969 -8.89 15.08 11.51
N THR A 970 -8.32 14.19 12.33
CA THR A 970 -7.15 14.48 13.20
C THR A 970 -5.80 14.40 12.48
N TYR A 971 -5.80 14.23 11.15
CA TYR A 971 -4.57 14.17 10.35
C TYR A 971 -3.99 15.57 10.09
N GLY A 972 -3.22 16.10 11.04
CA GLY A 972 -2.76 17.49 11.05
C GLY A 972 -1.93 18.00 9.85
N ARG A 973 -1.62 17.20 8.83
CA ARG A 973 -0.80 17.60 7.66
C ARG A 973 -1.57 18.38 6.58
N CYS A 974 -2.90 18.44 6.67
CA CYS A 974 -3.76 19.23 5.79
C CYS A 974 -5.14 19.52 6.41
N ALA A 975 -5.82 20.55 5.91
CA ALA A 975 -7.16 20.95 6.32
C ALA A 975 -8.28 20.09 5.66
N ARG A 976 -8.12 18.75 5.68
CA ARG A 976 -9.01 17.80 4.98
C ARG A 976 -9.14 16.48 5.73
N SER A 977 -10.32 15.87 5.62
CA SER A 977 -10.51 14.46 5.99
C SER A 977 -9.73 13.55 5.04
N VAL A 978 -8.99 12.60 5.59
CA VAL A 978 -8.21 11.61 4.85
C VAL A 978 -8.92 10.26 4.75
N SER A 979 -8.46 9.40 3.82
CA SER A 979 -9.16 8.17 3.41
C SER A 979 -9.11 7.00 4.41
N ILE A 980 -8.39 7.17 5.53
CA ILE A 980 -8.17 6.23 6.64
C ILE A 980 -7.89 7.05 7.90
N PRO A 981 -8.04 6.51 9.13
CA PRO A 981 -7.76 7.24 10.36
C PRO A 981 -6.31 7.75 10.44
N ALA A 982 -6.12 8.91 11.07
CA ALA A 982 -4.82 9.52 11.29
C ALA A 982 -3.74 8.58 11.85
N PRO A 983 -3.97 7.75 12.90
CA PRO A 983 -2.97 6.78 13.40
C PRO A 983 -2.45 5.84 12.32
N VAL A 984 -3.34 5.30 11.47
CA VAL A 984 -2.95 4.42 10.35
C VAL A 984 -2.10 5.17 9.32
N TYR A 985 -2.49 6.42 9.02
CA TYR A 985 -1.74 7.27 8.10
C TYR A 985 -0.36 7.65 8.67
N TYR A 986 -0.22 7.78 9.99
CA TYR A 986 1.07 8.01 10.64
C TYR A 986 1.95 6.76 10.64
N ALA A 987 1.41 5.56 10.89
CA ALA A 987 2.15 4.30 10.72
C ALA A 987 2.67 4.12 9.27
N ASP A 988 1.83 4.37 8.26
CA ASP A 988 2.22 4.38 6.83
C ASP A 988 3.39 5.36 6.58
N LEU A 989 3.39 6.54 7.22
CA LEU A 989 4.50 7.50 7.10
C LEU A 989 5.79 7.04 7.80
N VAL A 990 5.69 6.41 8.98
CA VAL A 990 6.84 5.86 9.73
C VAL A 990 7.51 4.72 8.97
N ALA A 991 6.74 3.72 8.52
CA ALA A 991 7.29 2.60 7.76
C ALA A 991 7.92 3.06 6.42
N ASN A 992 7.30 4.04 5.75
CA ASN A 992 7.87 4.66 4.56
C ASN A 992 9.12 5.51 4.85
N ARG A 993 9.28 6.09 6.04
CA ARG A 993 10.49 6.82 6.46
C ARG A 993 11.65 5.87 6.75
N ALA A 994 11.42 4.79 7.51
CA ALA A 994 12.41 3.74 7.74
C ALA A 994 12.90 3.09 6.44
N ARG A 995 12.01 2.89 5.44
CA ARG A 995 12.41 2.45 4.09
C ARG A 995 13.29 3.46 3.33
N CYS A 996 13.32 4.74 3.69
CA CYS A 996 14.28 5.70 3.14
C CYS A 996 15.67 5.51 3.77
N HIS A 997 15.75 5.30 5.09
CA HIS A 997 17.01 5.04 5.79
C HIS A 997 17.65 3.72 5.32
N LEU A 998 16.90 2.62 5.25
CA LEU A 998 17.39 1.33 4.75
C LEU A 998 17.93 1.41 3.32
N LYS A 999 17.26 2.15 2.42
CA LYS A 999 17.71 2.32 1.03
C LYS A 999 19.04 3.05 0.92
N ARG A 1000 19.30 4.01 1.81
CA ARG A 1000 20.53 4.77 1.88
C ARG A 1000 21.70 3.86 2.24
N HIS A 1001 21.60 3.12 3.36
CA HIS A 1001 22.65 2.19 3.80
C HIS A 1001 22.86 1.00 2.84
N ILE A 1002 21.79 0.43 2.28
CA ILE A 1002 21.90 -0.64 1.26
C ILE A 1002 22.57 -0.13 -0.04
N ALA A 1003 22.50 1.17 -0.35
CA ALA A 1003 23.22 1.74 -1.48
C ALA A 1003 24.72 1.89 -1.19
N ASP A 1004 25.11 2.38 -0.01
CA ASP A 1004 26.53 2.55 0.38
C ASP A 1004 27.27 1.19 0.38
N LEU A 1005 26.69 0.17 1.02
CA LEU A 1005 27.24 -1.20 1.07
C LEU A 1005 27.48 -1.84 -0.32
N ARG A 1006 26.92 -1.26 -1.40
CA ARG A 1006 27.10 -1.70 -2.79
C ARG A 1006 28.17 -0.91 -3.55
N VAL A 1007 28.55 0.27 -3.06
CA VAL A 1007 29.63 1.08 -3.64
C VAL A 1007 30.98 0.51 -3.21
N ASP A 1008 31.15 0.25 -1.91
CA ASP A 1008 32.40 -0.25 -1.34
C ASP A 1008 32.77 -1.66 -1.81
N GLY A 1009 31.76 -2.50 -2.07
CA GLY A 1009 31.95 -3.87 -2.56
C GLY A 1009 32.43 -4.00 -4.01
N ASN A 1010 32.62 -2.89 -4.74
CA ASN A 1010 32.80 -2.89 -6.19
C ASN A 1010 34.26 -2.68 -6.66
N GLY A 1011 35.24 -2.87 -5.76
CA GLY A 1011 36.67 -2.83 -6.09
C GLY A 1011 37.14 -4.05 -6.92
N PRO A 1012 38.20 -3.94 -7.75
CA PRO A 1012 38.53 -4.94 -8.78
C PRO A 1012 38.89 -6.36 -8.31
N SER A 1013 39.09 -6.57 -7.00
CA SER A 1013 39.68 -7.80 -6.44
C SER A 1013 38.70 -8.66 -5.62
N GLY A 1014 37.45 -8.24 -5.44
CA GLY A 1014 36.49 -8.92 -4.55
C GLY A 1014 35.90 -10.24 -5.06
N ALA A 1015 35.83 -10.43 -6.39
CA ALA A 1015 34.96 -11.42 -7.02
C ALA A 1015 35.33 -12.91 -6.77
N ASN A 1016 36.55 -13.22 -6.32
CA ASN A 1016 37.06 -14.60 -6.24
C ASN A 1016 37.20 -15.18 -4.82
N ARG A 1017 36.81 -14.48 -3.74
CA ARG A 1017 36.96 -15.01 -2.36
C ARG A 1017 35.72 -15.68 -1.74
N MET A 1018 34.52 -15.54 -2.31
CA MET A 1018 33.27 -16.02 -1.68
C MET A 1018 32.94 -17.51 -1.89
N ASN A 1019 33.78 -18.30 -2.58
CA ASN A 1019 33.44 -19.70 -2.92
C ASN A 1019 34.25 -20.79 -2.19
N GLN A 1020 35.27 -20.45 -1.39
CA GLN A 1020 36.05 -21.43 -0.62
C GLN A 1020 36.59 -20.86 0.71
N GLN A 1021 35.72 -20.75 1.73
CA GLN A 1021 36.08 -21.00 3.13
C GLN A 1021 34.82 -21.25 3.98
N GLY A 1022 35.00 -21.91 5.12
CA GLY A 1022 33.92 -22.60 5.83
C GLY A 1022 33.04 -21.73 6.73
N ARG A 1023 32.06 -22.38 7.37
CA ARG A 1023 31.17 -21.78 8.39
C ARG A 1023 31.99 -21.23 9.57
N GLN A 1024 32.17 -19.92 9.62
CA GLN A 1024 32.35 -19.18 10.86
C GLN A 1024 31.29 -18.07 10.92
N SER A 1025 30.89 -17.67 12.12
CA SER A 1025 29.69 -16.87 12.35
C SER A 1025 29.86 -15.41 11.92
N GLU A 1026 29.17 -15.00 10.86
CA GLU A 1026 28.92 -13.58 10.60
C GLU A 1026 28.13 -12.97 11.77
N PRO A 1027 28.42 -11.70 12.17
CA PRO A 1027 27.59 -10.99 13.14
C PRO A 1027 26.17 -10.84 12.60
N ASN A 1028 25.18 -11.04 13.47
CA ASN A 1028 23.78 -11.27 13.06
C ASN A 1028 23.22 -10.12 12.19
N ASN A 1029 23.06 -10.39 10.90
CA ASN A 1029 22.72 -9.42 9.85
C ASN A 1029 21.40 -8.67 10.13
N ASP A 1030 20.44 -9.36 10.77
CA ASP A 1030 19.17 -8.76 11.23
C ASP A 1030 19.40 -7.59 12.21
N GLN A 1031 20.41 -7.65 13.10
CA GLN A 1031 20.68 -6.60 14.10
C GLN A 1031 21.27 -5.33 13.48
N VAL A 1032 22.18 -5.48 12.50
CA VAL A 1032 22.73 -4.34 11.74
C VAL A 1032 21.60 -3.59 11.03
N MET A 1033 20.63 -4.34 10.49
CA MET A 1033 19.47 -3.78 9.80
C MET A 1033 18.44 -3.13 10.73
N GLN A 1034 18.41 -3.46 12.04
CA GLN A 1034 17.65 -2.68 13.04
C GLN A 1034 18.28 -1.31 13.28
N ASN A 1035 19.61 -1.24 13.38
CA ASN A 1035 20.31 0.03 13.61
C ASN A 1035 20.07 1.01 12.43
N PHE A 1036 19.87 0.50 11.21
CA PHE A 1036 19.51 1.29 10.02
C PHE A 1036 18.06 1.83 9.99
N VAL A 1037 17.23 1.56 11.01
CA VAL A 1037 15.91 2.20 11.18
C VAL A 1037 15.75 2.93 12.53
N ALA A 1038 16.75 2.84 13.41
CA ALA A 1038 16.75 3.53 14.69
C ALA A 1038 16.94 5.04 14.50
N VAL A 1039 16.01 5.83 15.02
CA VAL A 1039 16.13 7.31 15.11
C VAL A 1039 16.70 7.72 16.46
N THR A 1040 17.23 8.94 16.52
CA THR A 1040 17.68 9.55 17.78
C THR A 1040 16.58 9.54 18.85
N GLU A 1041 16.95 9.40 20.14
CA GLU A 1041 15.99 9.24 21.23
C GLU A 1041 14.97 10.39 21.29
N ASN A 1042 15.46 11.62 21.09
CA ASN A 1042 14.68 12.86 20.99
C ASN A 1042 13.54 12.80 19.95
N PHE A 1043 13.61 11.90 18.97
CA PHE A 1043 12.64 11.77 17.88
C PHE A 1043 11.58 10.68 18.13
N LYS A 1044 11.79 9.71 19.03
CA LYS A 1044 10.81 8.62 19.29
C LYS A 1044 9.45 9.16 19.77
N GLN A 1045 9.47 10.27 20.51
CA GLN A 1045 8.29 10.96 21.05
C GLN A 1045 7.94 12.24 20.28
N ARG A 1046 8.37 12.36 19.02
CA ARG A 1046 8.10 13.52 18.15
C ARG A 1046 7.61 13.06 16.78
N MET A 1047 6.83 13.90 16.10
CA MET A 1047 6.24 13.56 14.79
C MET A 1047 7.22 13.76 13.62
N TYR A 1048 8.45 13.26 13.73
CA TYR A 1048 9.53 13.44 12.73
C TYR A 1048 9.15 12.93 11.32
N PHE A 1049 8.25 11.95 11.26
CA PHE A 1049 7.72 11.30 10.05
C PHE A 1049 6.85 12.21 9.15
N VAL A 1050 6.40 13.37 9.67
CA VAL A 1050 5.50 14.35 9.02
C VAL A 1050 6.12 15.11 7.84
#